data_AF-A0A9Y6JL20-F1
#
_entry.id   AF-A0A9Y6JL20-F1
#
_cell.length_a   1.000
_cell.length_b   1.000
_cell.length_c   1.000
_cell.angle_alpha   90.00
_cell.angle_beta   90.00
_cell.angle_gamma   90.00
#
_symmetry.space_group_name_H-M   'P 1'
#
loop_
_entity.id
_entity.type
_entity.pdbx_description
1 polymer ?
#
loop_
_entity_poly.entity_id
_entity_poly.type
_entity_poly.pdbx_seq_one_letter_code
_entity_poly.pdbx_strand_id
1 'polypeptide(L)'
;MLWQDKHAALTFMSLLLLLWQEAAPIEVPEDPKIQQDLKQPPTIMKQSVKNYIVDPRDNIIIECEAKGNPVPTFSWRRNGKFFNIGKDPRVTMRKRSGTLEIGFRSGGRPEDYEGEYQCFATNDFGVSLSNKILLRVSKAPLWPKEVLEPVSVTEGSALVLPCNPPPGLPPPFTFWMDSNMSPIPQDKRVSMGLNGDLYFSNVLAQDANTDYSCKARFLFTHTIQEKNPYKLKVQTKEPYNDTSYNASEPHGDRKVAESTPTFLSPSGSESSKMVLRDEQLLLECIAAGLPTPIIKWFKKGGELPGQKVKFENFNKTLKIVSVSEEDAGEYVCMANNHLGTIRHSIFVQVKAAPYWLHKPSDQVLAPEENGRLVCRANGNPKPRIEWLVNGQPIESSPTNPNRQVLGDTIMFHSVQIGSSAVYQCNASNEHGYLLANAFVNVLDLPPRMLGPKNQLIKVIKNNRTFLDCPFFGSPLPELRWFKNGQGSGLDGGQYRVYINGTLEIKRARAEDEGTYTCVASSILGKAENQVRLEVKEPTRIIQAPEHQSAIRGSTARFTCRVTSDPSLPVSVAWMKDDKPLYLGWRLKKDDESLSIPNVNEGDEGTYTCTAKSEIDQLSASARLTVLEVATLNPSVSSALLPARPDPPMDLDLSDPAARSVRLTWIPGKEHRSPITEFLVQFEEDRWEPGRWQNLSSYPGDLNSVILQLAPFVNYQFRVIAINSVGQSDPSRPSPRYKTTGAAPDAIPKGLRGWGSRKDNMEITWEPLLDLERNGPNLHYIVWWRRKDAEEEWNNLTTVGTNHVVHNTEIYVPYELKIQARNEFGAGPESNLVIGYSGEDKPTDAPTDLRVSKVDSTKVIIHWNPVDLNSVQGEFKEYRLYYWRESSQVPGLVVSKEKKVKGFYSTTAKPSGMLSDLAPYSNYKMFMVVANNRFESQPSNTVAFTTKEGVPDAPRFFKINRRSLDMIHLEWAKPLEPNGILTGYQLKYQTGELILFVKLMCNM
;
A
#
# COMPACT_ATOMS: atom_id res chain seq x y z
N MET A 1 1.74 -42.14 42.92
CA MET A 1 1.90 -40.67 43.07
C MET A 1 2.15 -40.09 41.68
N LEU A 2 1.73 -38.85 41.38
CA LEU A 2 1.89 -38.18 40.07
C LEU A 2 1.22 -38.86 38.85
N TRP A 3 -0.09 -38.64 38.66
CA TRP A 3 -0.75 -38.63 37.33
C TRP A 3 -2.04 -37.79 37.36
N GLN A 4 -1.90 -36.51 37.75
CA GLN A 4 -2.93 -35.48 37.62
C GLN A 4 -2.27 -34.21 37.06
N ASP A 5 -1.99 -34.15 35.74
CA ASP A 5 -1.53 -32.91 35.10
C ASP A 5 -1.60 -32.91 33.55
N LYS A 6 -2.76 -33.32 32.98
CA LYS A 6 -3.00 -33.20 31.52
C LYS A 6 -4.34 -32.56 31.11
N HIS A 7 -5.17 -32.12 32.05
CA HIS A 7 -6.37 -31.31 31.75
C HIS A 7 -6.12 -29.79 31.74
N ALA A 8 -4.99 -29.32 32.28
CA ALA A 8 -4.65 -27.89 32.33
C ALA A 8 -4.23 -27.31 30.95
N ALA A 9 -3.60 -28.10 30.08
CA ALA A 9 -3.06 -27.58 28.81
C ALA A 9 -4.13 -27.29 27.75
N LEU A 10 -5.11 -28.18 27.60
CA LEU A 10 -6.18 -28.05 26.61
C LEU A 10 -7.25 -27.01 26.99
N THR A 11 -7.46 -26.79 28.30
CA THR A 11 -8.34 -25.72 28.79
C THR A 11 -7.73 -24.33 28.62
N PHE A 12 -6.41 -24.18 28.75
CA PHE A 12 -5.72 -22.90 28.55
C PHE A 12 -5.75 -22.41 27.09
N MET A 13 -5.55 -23.28 26.09
CA MET A 13 -5.66 -22.86 24.68
C MET A 13 -7.08 -22.48 24.28
N SER A 14 -8.11 -23.19 24.77
CA SER A 14 -9.51 -22.82 24.51
C SER A 14 -9.93 -21.50 25.18
N LEU A 15 -9.36 -21.15 26.35
CA LEU A 15 -9.60 -19.84 26.97
C LEU A 15 -8.84 -18.70 26.26
N LEU A 16 -7.66 -18.96 25.68
CA LEU A 16 -6.90 -17.92 24.97
C LEU A 16 -7.55 -17.50 23.65
N LEU A 17 -8.13 -18.43 22.88
CA LEU A 17 -8.83 -18.08 21.63
C LEU A 17 -10.14 -17.30 21.87
N LEU A 18 -10.73 -17.38 23.07
CA LEU A 18 -11.90 -16.58 23.47
C LEU A 18 -11.56 -15.16 23.96
N LEU A 19 -10.27 -14.77 23.95
CA LEU A 19 -9.81 -13.41 24.31
C LEU A 19 -9.17 -12.64 23.13
N TRP A 20 -9.20 -13.23 21.93
CA TRP A 20 -8.69 -12.66 20.67
C TRP A 20 -9.60 -12.94 19.47
N GLN A 21 -10.92 -13.03 19.69
CA GLN A 21 -11.81 -12.39 18.73
C GLN A 21 -11.66 -10.88 18.92
N GLU A 22 -10.89 -10.23 18.05
CA GLU A 22 -11.20 -8.83 17.74
C GLU A 22 -12.65 -8.84 17.23
N ALA A 23 -13.53 -8.08 17.89
CA ALA A 23 -14.89 -7.95 17.41
C ALA A 23 -14.81 -7.36 16.00
N ALA A 24 -15.25 -8.13 15.00
CA ALA A 24 -15.28 -7.64 13.62
C ALA A 24 -16.05 -6.31 13.64
N PRO A 25 -15.49 -5.23 13.06
CA PRO A 25 -16.13 -3.93 13.10
C PRO A 25 -17.53 -4.09 12.51
N ILE A 26 -18.56 -3.73 13.27
CA ILE A 26 -19.95 -3.86 12.83
C ILE A 26 -20.06 -3.07 11.52
N GLU A 27 -20.26 -3.79 10.41
CA GLU A 27 -20.40 -3.17 9.09
C GLU A 27 -21.67 -2.33 9.12
N VAL A 28 -21.48 -1.02 9.31
CA VAL A 28 -22.57 -0.05 9.34
C VAL A 28 -23.26 -0.11 7.98
N PRO A 29 -24.56 -0.45 7.90
CA PRO A 29 -25.24 -0.59 6.62
C PRO A 29 -25.11 0.68 5.77
N GLU A 30 -25.07 0.52 4.45
CA GLU A 30 -25.09 1.64 3.49
C GLU A 30 -26.46 2.36 3.43
N ASP A 31 -27.39 2.08 4.35
CA ASP A 31 -28.63 2.86 4.48
C ASP A 31 -28.29 4.29 4.96
N PRO A 32 -28.52 5.33 4.13
CA PRO A 32 -28.15 6.70 4.47
C PRO A 32 -28.95 7.26 5.67
N LYS A 33 -30.05 6.62 6.08
CA LYS A 33 -30.78 7.00 7.31
C LYS A 33 -30.08 6.50 8.56
N ILE A 34 -29.49 5.30 8.52
CA ILE A 34 -28.72 4.75 9.67
C ILE A 34 -27.41 5.53 9.83
N GLN A 35 -26.76 5.91 8.73
CA GLN A 35 -25.54 6.71 8.76
C GLN A 35 -25.77 8.18 9.22
N GLN A 36 -26.99 8.73 9.09
CA GLN A 36 -27.32 10.06 9.64
C GLN A 36 -27.44 10.05 11.18
N ASP A 37 -28.06 9.02 11.77
CA ASP A 37 -28.24 8.88 13.22
C ASP A 37 -26.91 8.58 13.97
N LEU A 38 -25.93 7.98 13.29
CA LEU A 38 -24.65 7.59 13.88
C LEU A 38 -23.72 8.79 14.12
N LYS A 39 -23.73 9.26 15.37
CA LYS A 39 -22.79 10.24 15.93
C LYS A 39 -21.35 9.70 15.90
N GLN A 40 -20.40 10.58 15.56
CA GLN A 40 -18.99 10.23 15.36
C GLN A 40 -18.07 11.29 15.97
N PRO A 41 -16.94 10.88 16.60
CA PRO A 41 -15.97 11.80 17.19
C PRO A 41 -15.23 12.63 16.12
N PRO A 42 -14.57 13.74 16.51
CA PRO A 42 -13.62 14.41 15.63
C PRO A 42 -12.45 13.48 15.32
N THR A 43 -12.10 13.32 14.04
CA THR A 43 -10.97 12.50 13.58
C THR A 43 -10.10 13.32 12.63
N ILE A 44 -8.84 13.56 12.99
CA ILE A 44 -7.90 14.33 12.15
C ILE A 44 -7.54 13.52 10.90
N MET A 45 -7.92 14.03 9.74
CA MET A 45 -7.64 13.44 8.43
C MET A 45 -6.37 14.00 7.79
N LYS A 46 -6.07 15.29 8.02
CA LYS A 46 -4.93 15.99 7.40
C LYS A 46 -4.29 16.97 8.39
N GLN A 47 -2.96 17.08 8.35
CA GLN A 47 -2.18 17.99 9.18
C GLN A 47 -0.79 18.26 8.56
N SER A 48 -0.20 19.43 8.83
CA SER A 48 1.18 19.73 8.41
C SER A 48 2.23 18.85 9.12
N VAL A 49 3.43 18.76 8.53
CA VAL A 49 4.58 18.03 9.10
C VAL A 49 5.06 18.62 10.43
N LYS A 50 5.61 17.78 11.31
CA LYS A 50 6.06 18.17 12.67
C LYS A 50 7.11 19.29 12.70
N ASN A 51 8.00 19.35 11.71
CA ASN A 51 8.98 20.41 11.54
C ASN A 51 8.65 21.15 10.24
N TYR A 52 7.94 22.27 10.35
CA TYR A 52 7.44 23.02 9.19
C TYR A 52 8.31 24.27 8.97
N ILE A 53 9.14 24.23 7.93
CA ILE A 53 9.98 25.36 7.53
C ILE A 53 9.31 26.10 6.37
N VAL A 54 9.21 27.42 6.46
CA VAL A 54 8.63 28.30 5.43
C VAL A 54 9.65 29.27 4.85
N ASP A 55 9.41 29.77 3.65
CA ASP A 55 10.15 30.89 3.08
C ASP A 55 9.69 32.22 3.73
N PRO A 56 10.59 33.16 4.09
CA PRO A 56 10.21 34.48 4.61
C PRO A 56 9.43 35.37 3.62
N ARG A 57 9.21 34.94 2.36
CA ARG A 57 8.42 35.62 1.34
C ARG A 57 7.01 35.06 1.17
N ASP A 58 6.74 33.87 1.72
CA ASP A 58 5.49 33.13 1.50
C ASP A 58 4.42 33.39 2.58
N ASN A 59 3.16 33.11 2.21
CA ASN A 59 2.07 32.98 3.18
C ASN A 59 2.21 31.65 3.93
N ILE A 60 2.01 31.65 5.26
CA ILE A 60 2.09 30.43 6.06
C ILE A 60 0.73 29.73 6.05
N ILE A 61 0.71 28.47 5.64
CA ILE A 61 -0.49 27.61 5.67
C ILE A 61 -0.23 26.45 6.63
N ILE A 62 -0.94 26.38 7.76
CA ILE A 62 -0.81 25.28 8.74
C ILE A 62 -2.07 24.43 8.64
N GLU A 63 -1.95 23.24 8.06
CA GLU A 63 -3.09 22.40 7.76
C GLU A 63 -3.65 21.70 9.00
N CYS A 64 -4.98 21.67 9.09
CA CYS A 64 -5.73 20.85 10.03
C CYS A 64 -7.12 20.58 9.45
N GLU A 65 -7.39 19.32 9.09
CA GLU A 65 -8.69 18.90 8.55
C GLU A 65 -9.18 17.70 9.34
N ALA A 66 -10.46 17.72 9.73
CA ALA A 66 -11.06 16.65 10.52
C ALA A 66 -12.49 16.32 10.04
N LYS A 67 -12.88 15.06 10.18
CA LYS A 67 -14.27 14.58 10.01
C LYS A 67 -14.90 14.30 11.38
N GLY A 68 -16.23 14.21 11.43
CA GLY A 68 -17.01 13.90 12.63
C GLY A 68 -18.49 14.22 12.41
N ASN A 69 -19.36 13.67 13.25
CA ASN A 69 -20.82 13.91 13.22
C ASN A 69 -21.32 14.19 14.65
N PRO A 70 -21.69 15.44 15.01
CA PRO A 70 -21.72 16.65 14.19
C PRO A 70 -20.36 17.10 13.65
N VAL A 71 -20.39 17.95 12.61
CA VAL A 71 -19.18 18.50 11.96
C VAL A 71 -18.31 19.24 12.99
N PRO A 72 -17.01 18.91 13.10
CA PRO A 72 -16.17 19.49 14.14
C PRO A 72 -15.89 20.98 13.96
N THR A 73 -15.87 21.68 15.09
CA THR A 73 -15.28 23.01 15.25
C THR A 73 -13.77 22.90 15.49
N PHE A 74 -13.04 23.99 15.30
CA PHE A 74 -11.58 23.99 15.39
C PHE A 74 -11.05 25.14 16.26
N SER A 75 -10.05 24.84 17.08
CA SER A 75 -9.28 25.84 17.82
C SER A 75 -7.80 25.47 17.81
N TRP A 76 -6.92 26.43 18.12
CA TRP A 76 -5.47 26.24 18.08
C TRP A 76 -4.80 26.70 19.36
N ARG A 77 -3.66 26.07 19.69
CA ARG A 77 -2.67 26.60 20.62
C ARG A 77 -1.38 26.94 19.88
N ARG A 78 -0.70 28.01 20.29
CA ARG A 78 0.66 28.40 19.89
C ARG A 78 1.52 28.50 21.16
N ASN A 79 2.67 27.83 21.19
CA ASN A 79 3.57 27.75 22.35
C ASN A 79 2.82 27.39 23.64
N GLY A 80 1.96 26.35 23.58
CA GLY A 80 1.12 25.87 24.68
C GLY A 80 -0.10 26.73 25.07
N LYS A 81 -0.20 27.97 24.59
CA LYS A 81 -1.31 28.90 24.93
C LYS A 81 -2.33 28.99 23.79
N PHE A 82 -3.62 29.18 24.10
CA PHE A 82 -4.65 29.33 23.07
C PHE A 82 -4.36 30.52 22.14
N PHE A 83 -4.50 30.30 20.83
CA PHE A 83 -4.19 31.25 19.78
C PHE A 83 -5.47 31.89 19.26
N ASN A 84 -5.65 33.18 19.53
CA ASN A 84 -6.87 33.92 19.18
C ASN A 84 -6.85 34.34 17.70
N ILE A 85 -7.51 33.51 16.88
CA ILE A 85 -7.73 33.74 15.44
C ILE A 85 -8.65 34.95 15.27
N GLY A 86 -8.23 35.93 14.47
CA GLY A 86 -8.97 37.19 14.27
C GLY A 86 -8.55 38.35 15.19
N LYS A 87 -7.75 38.12 16.25
CA LYS A 87 -7.02 39.23 16.92
C LYS A 87 -6.05 39.92 15.96
N ASP A 88 -5.52 39.16 15.01
CA ASP A 88 -4.66 39.65 13.93
C ASP A 88 -5.38 39.47 12.60
N PRO A 89 -5.64 40.54 11.81
CA PRO A 89 -6.39 40.44 10.55
C PRO A 89 -5.65 39.67 9.45
N ARG A 90 -4.36 39.37 9.65
CA ARG A 90 -3.54 38.57 8.73
C ARG A 90 -3.76 37.07 8.93
N VAL A 91 -4.31 36.66 10.07
CA VAL A 91 -4.53 35.26 10.46
C VAL A 91 -5.99 34.89 10.23
N THR A 92 -6.24 34.02 9.25
CA THR A 92 -7.57 33.48 8.97
C THR A 92 -7.59 31.96 9.12
N MET A 93 -8.80 31.38 9.18
CA MET A 93 -9.02 29.94 9.19
C MET A 93 -9.96 29.57 8.05
N ARG A 94 -9.58 28.59 7.23
CA ARG A 94 -10.29 28.24 6.00
C ARG A 94 -11.67 27.65 6.29
N LYS A 95 -12.71 28.18 5.65
CA LYS A 95 -14.12 27.75 5.82
C LYS A 95 -14.27 26.23 5.70
N ARG A 96 -14.96 25.61 6.68
CA ARG A 96 -15.16 24.15 6.83
C ARG A 96 -13.90 23.32 7.13
N SER A 97 -12.83 23.94 7.64
CA SER A 97 -11.60 23.25 8.09
C SER A 97 -10.95 23.99 9.26
N GLY A 98 -10.00 23.35 9.93
CA GLY A 98 -9.14 23.98 10.94
C GLY A 98 -7.89 24.66 10.36
N THR A 99 -7.62 24.50 9.06
CA THR A 99 -6.41 25.02 8.39
C THR A 99 -6.27 26.54 8.57
N LEU A 100 -5.16 26.95 9.17
CA LEU A 100 -4.77 28.35 9.34
C LEU A 100 -4.08 28.88 8.07
N GLU A 101 -4.40 30.09 7.68
CA GLU A 101 -3.75 30.83 6.59
C GLU A 101 -3.31 32.21 7.11
N ILE A 102 -2.00 32.49 7.05
CA ILE A 102 -1.38 33.72 7.55
C ILE A 102 -0.80 34.50 6.36
N GLY A 103 -1.33 35.69 6.08
CA GLY A 103 -1.02 36.48 4.88
C GLY A 103 -0.33 37.81 5.14
N PHE A 104 0.88 38.00 4.61
CA PHE A 104 1.73 39.16 4.88
C PHE A 104 1.45 40.40 4.02
N ARG A 105 0.38 40.38 3.20
CA ARG A 105 0.00 41.48 2.30
C ARG A 105 -0.30 42.80 3.02
N SER A 106 -0.65 42.76 4.30
CA SER A 106 -0.88 43.92 5.16
C SER A 106 0.32 44.27 6.06
N GLY A 107 1.51 43.78 5.73
CA GLY A 107 2.76 44.00 6.48
C GLY A 107 2.94 43.05 7.68
N GLY A 108 4.06 43.20 8.39
CA GLY A 108 4.55 42.25 9.40
C GLY A 108 5.57 41.27 8.85
N ARG A 109 6.12 40.40 9.71
CA ARG A 109 7.19 39.46 9.34
C ARG A 109 6.75 38.02 9.64
N PRO A 110 7.05 37.02 8.80
CA PRO A 110 6.81 35.61 9.12
C PRO A 110 7.47 35.15 10.43
N GLU A 111 8.60 35.75 10.80
CA GLU A 111 9.33 35.46 12.03
C GLU A 111 8.51 35.76 13.29
N ASP A 112 7.60 36.74 13.23
CA ASP A 112 6.66 37.06 14.31
C ASP A 112 5.68 35.90 14.59
N TYR A 113 5.63 34.89 13.71
CA TYR A 113 4.79 33.69 13.78
C TYR A 113 5.55 32.38 14.09
N GLU A 114 6.88 32.38 14.28
CA GLU A 114 7.61 31.15 14.68
C GLU A 114 7.09 30.55 16.01
N GLY A 115 7.04 29.23 16.12
CA GLY A 115 6.63 28.54 17.35
C GLY A 115 6.00 27.16 17.15
N GLU A 116 5.63 26.52 18.25
CA GLU A 116 4.92 25.24 18.26
C GLU A 116 3.40 25.47 18.16
N TYR A 117 2.77 25.00 17.09
CA TYR A 117 1.33 25.06 16.87
C TYR A 117 0.68 23.69 17.10
N GLN A 118 -0.52 23.64 17.66
CA GLN A 118 -1.32 22.41 17.76
C GLN A 118 -2.81 22.71 17.55
N CYS A 119 -3.46 21.90 16.72
CA CYS A 119 -4.88 21.98 16.39
C CYS A 119 -5.71 21.07 17.30
N PHE A 120 -6.88 21.56 17.68
CA PHE A 120 -7.88 20.90 18.51
C PHE A 120 -9.19 20.90 17.70
N ALA A 121 -9.60 19.72 17.23
CA ALA A 121 -10.88 19.53 16.53
C ALA A 121 -11.91 18.98 17.52
N THR A 122 -13.06 19.66 17.65
CA THR A 122 -14.03 19.44 18.73
C THR A 122 -15.46 19.30 18.22
N ASN A 123 -16.17 18.28 18.68
CA ASN A 123 -17.64 18.21 18.62
C ASN A 123 -18.19 17.65 19.94
N ASP A 124 -19.50 17.41 20.00
CA ASP A 124 -20.20 16.97 21.22
C ASP A 124 -19.72 15.61 21.79
N PHE A 125 -18.95 14.83 21.00
CA PHE A 125 -18.41 13.51 21.36
C PHE A 125 -16.94 13.53 21.77
N GLY A 126 -16.30 14.70 21.75
CA GLY A 126 -14.97 14.90 22.33
C GLY A 126 -14.08 15.84 21.53
N VAL A 127 -12.77 15.71 21.79
CA VAL A 127 -11.72 16.53 21.15
C VAL A 127 -10.62 15.62 20.64
N SER A 128 -10.25 15.78 19.36
CA SER A 128 -9.07 15.14 18.77
C SER A 128 -7.97 16.16 18.53
N LEU A 129 -6.73 15.72 18.78
CA LEU A 129 -5.54 16.56 18.64
C LEU A 129 -4.81 16.26 17.33
N SER A 130 -4.26 17.31 16.70
CA SER A 130 -3.14 17.13 15.78
C SER A 130 -1.85 16.85 16.54
N ASN A 131 -0.82 16.41 15.81
CA ASN A 131 0.56 16.59 16.26
C ASN A 131 0.85 18.07 16.52
N LYS A 132 1.78 18.34 17.43
CA LYS A 132 2.49 19.62 17.54
C LYS A 132 3.34 19.83 16.29
N ILE A 133 3.23 21.01 15.70
CA ILE A 133 3.88 21.47 14.46
C ILE A 133 4.80 22.64 14.84
N LEU A 134 6.11 22.40 14.83
CA LEU A 134 7.12 23.44 15.03
C LEU A 134 7.32 24.22 13.73
N LEU A 135 6.68 25.39 13.66
CA LEU A 135 6.82 26.36 12.58
C LEU A 135 8.10 27.19 12.77
N ARG A 136 8.96 27.20 11.76
CA ARG A 136 10.19 28.01 11.71
C ARG A 136 10.33 28.70 10.36
N VAL A 137 10.93 29.88 10.33
CA VAL A 137 11.20 30.62 9.10
C VAL A 137 12.63 30.34 8.64
N SER A 138 12.79 30.04 7.36
CA SER A 138 14.10 29.75 6.78
C SER A 138 15.02 30.98 6.80
N LYS A 139 16.31 30.73 7.03
CA LYS A 139 17.31 31.77 7.33
C LYS A 139 18.59 31.53 6.54
N ALA A 140 19.10 32.58 5.90
CA ALA A 140 20.32 32.58 5.09
C ALA A 140 21.26 33.73 5.53
N PRO A 141 21.92 33.62 6.70
CA PRO A 141 22.78 34.68 7.22
C PRO A 141 24.00 34.92 6.32
N LEU A 142 24.51 36.15 6.31
CA LEU A 142 25.67 36.53 5.48
C LEU A 142 27.00 35.96 6.02
N TRP A 143 27.89 35.56 5.12
CA TRP A 143 29.29 35.22 5.46
C TRP A 143 30.02 36.44 6.09
N PRO A 144 30.86 36.25 7.13
CA PRO A 144 31.69 37.33 7.67
C PRO A 144 32.67 37.86 6.62
N LYS A 145 32.99 39.16 6.71
CA LYS A 145 33.96 39.83 5.83
C LYS A 145 35.40 39.49 6.27
N GLU A 146 35.89 38.34 5.85
CA GLU A 146 37.24 37.83 6.11
C GLU A 146 38.18 38.16 4.93
N VAL A 147 39.38 38.67 5.19
CA VAL A 147 40.43 38.85 4.16
C VAL A 147 41.36 37.65 4.23
N LEU A 148 41.49 36.93 3.12
CA LEU A 148 42.32 35.72 3.04
C LEU A 148 43.66 36.05 2.36
N GLU A 149 44.76 35.71 3.03
CA GLU A 149 46.10 35.81 2.45
C GLU A 149 46.44 34.58 1.57
N PRO A 150 47.38 34.69 0.62
CA PRO A 150 47.77 33.56 -0.23
C PRO A 150 48.43 32.42 0.57
N VAL A 151 47.79 31.25 0.57
CA VAL A 151 48.22 30.08 1.33
C VAL A 151 49.48 29.50 0.69
N SER A 152 50.60 29.60 1.40
CA SER A 152 51.89 29.04 0.95
C SER A 152 52.05 27.62 1.46
N VAL A 153 52.32 26.68 0.55
CA VAL A 153 52.40 25.24 0.84
C VAL A 153 53.54 24.61 0.03
N THR A 154 54.23 23.61 0.57
CA THR A 154 55.29 22.89 -0.17
C THR A 154 54.70 21.79 -1.04
N GLU A 155 55.29 21.56 -2.21
CA GLU A 155 54.87 20.46 -3.08
C GLU A 155 55.04 19.09 -2.39
N GLY A 156 54.05 18.21 -2.56
CA GLY A 156 53.93 16.92 -1.87
C GLY A 156 53.24 16.99 -0.49
N SER A 157 53.12 18.17 0.13
CA SER A 157 52.49 18.33 1.45
C SER A 157 50.96 18.31 1.40
N ALA A 158 50.34 18.02 2.55
CA ALA A 158 48.89 18.11 2.75
C ALA A 158 48.39 19.56 2.75
N LEU A 159 47.11 19.76 2.41
CA LEU A 159 46.41 21.04 2.58
C LEU A 159 44.93 20.82 2.90
N VAL A 160 44.36 21.68 3.75
CA VAL A 160 42.92 21.79 3.97
C VAL A 160 42.52 23.26 3.82
N LEU A 161 41.52 23.53 2.97
CA LEU A 161 40.95 24.87 2.80
C LEU A 161 39.57 24.90 3.49
N PRO A 162 39.41 25.65 4.60
CA PRO A 162 38.18 25.63 5.35
C PRO A 162 37.07 26.47 4.69
N CYS A 163 35.91 25.88 4.48
CA CYS A 163 34.73 26.58 3.97
C CYS A 163 34.09 27.43 5.07
N ASN A 164 33.71 26.80 6.19
CA ASN A 164 32.96 27.43 7.31
C ASN A 164 31.70 28.20 6.86
N PRO A 165 30.69 27.54 6.24
CA PRO A 165 29.49 28.22 5.71
C PRO A 165 28.64 28.87 6.81
N PRO A 166 27.84 29.91 6.51
CA PRO A 166 26.97 30.54 7.49
C PRO A 166 25.86 29.60 7.97
N PRO A 167 25.49 29.59 9.27
CA PRO A 167 24.53 28.64 9.83
C PRO A 167 23.09 28.94 9.37
N GLY A 168 22.69 28.34 8.26
CA GLY A 168 21.35 28.45 7.69
C GLY A 168 20.30 27.59 8.41
N LEU A 169 19.03 27.90 8.15
CA LEU A 169 17.89 27.04 8.50
C LEU A 169 17.06 26.75 7.24
N PRO A 170 17.03 25.51 6.71
CA PRO A 170 17.95 24.40 7.03
C PRO A 170 19.41 24.75 6.67
N PRO A 171 20.39 23.92 7.09
CA PRO A 171 21.80 24.12 6.72
C PRO A 171 21.98 24.24 5.19
N PRO A 172 22.89 25.11 4.71
CA PRO A 172 23.14 25.28 3.28
C PRO A 172 23.89 24.08 2.69
N PHE A 173 23.69 23.84 1.39
CA PHE A 173 24.52 22.91 0.62
C PHE A 173 25.83 23.61 0.19
N THR A 174 26.98 23.03 0.54
CA THR A 174 28.31 23.54 0.21
C THR A 174 28.92 22.87 -1.01
N PHE A 175 29.71 23.62 -1.78
CA PHE A 175 30.49 23.14 -2.92
C PHE A 175 31.63 24.09 -3.25
N TRP A 176 32.66 23.60 -3.94
CA TRP A 176 33.83 24.38 -4.34
C TRP A 176 33.86 24.63 -5.85
N MET A 177 34.27 25.83 -6.23
CA MET A 177 34.47 26.26 -7.61
C MET A 177 35.80 27.01 -7.78
N ASP A 178 36.28 27.08 -9.02
CA ASP A 178 37.36 27.99 -9.41
C ASP A 178 36.85 29.45 -9.61
N SER A 179 37.77 30.37 -9.89
CA SER A 179 37.43 31.76 -10.26
C SER A 179 36.70 31.91 -11.60
N ASN A 180 36.62 30.85 -12.42
CA ASN A 180 35.82 30.78 -13.64
C ASN A 180 34.41 30.19 -13.41
N MET A 181 34.05 29.85 -12.16
CA MET A 181 32.82 29.16 -11.74
C MET A 181 32.71 27.69 -12.19
N SER A 182 33.81 27.06 -12.59
CA SER A 182 33.91 25.61 -12.82
C SER A 182 33.94 24.88 -11.48
N PRO A 183 33.18 23.79 -11.26
CA PRO A 183 33.33 22.96 -10.07
C PRO A 183 34.74 22.40 -9.95
N ILE A 184 35.34 22.45 -8.75
CA ILE A 184 36.68 21.87 -8.53
C ILE A 184 36.61 20.35 -8.74
N PRO A 185 37.42 19.75 -9.63
CA PRO A 185 37.44 18.30 -9.82
C PRO A 185 37.74 17.55 -8.53
N GLN A 186 37.01 16.45 -8.31
CA GLN A 186 37.13 15.61 -7.12
C GLN A 186 37.75 14.27 -7.52
N ASP A 187 38.78 13.82 -6.81
CA ASP A 187 39.48 12.57 -7.04
C ASP A 187 40.04 11.94 -5.73
N LYS A 188 40.89 10.92 -5.86
CA LYS A 188 41.53 10.26 -4.71
C LYS A 188 42.41 11.21 -3.88
N ARG A 189 42.99 12.25 -4.51
CA ARG A 189 43.90 13.24 -3.93
C ARG A 189 43.17 14.50 -3.45
N VAL A 190 42.25 15.05 -4.25
CA VAL A 190 41.49 16.27 -3.95
C VAL A 190 40.03 15.93 -3.67
N SER A 191 39.53 16.22 -2.47
CA SER A 191 38.19 15.84 -2.03
C SER A 191 37.58 16.82 -1.05
N MET A 192 36.31 17.19 -1.23
CA MET A 192 35.51 17.90 -0.24
C MET A 192 35.09 16.95 0.89
N GLY A 193 35.13 17.40 2.15
CA GLY A 193 34.67 16.63 3.31
C GLY A 193 33.21 16.88 3.69
N LEU A 194 32.68 16.12 4.66
CA LEU A 194 31.31 16.26 5.17
C LEU A 194 31.04 17.62 5.85
N ASN A 195 32.08 18.28 6.33
CA ASN A 195 32.00 19.66 6.86
C ASN A 195 31.99 20.74 5.75
N GLY A 196 32.19 20.35 4.48
CA GLY A 196 32.26 21.24 3.33
C GLY A 196 33.65 21.82 3.05
N ASP A 197 34.70 21.45 3.80
CA ASP A 197 36.08 21.91 3.54
C ASP A 197 36.70 21.13 2.37
N LEU A 198 37.70 21.71 1.69
CA LEU A 198 38.41 21.05 0.58
C LEU A 198 39.78 20.51 1.03
N TYR A 199 39.99 19.22 0.86
CA TYR A 199 41.17 18.50 1.32
C TYR A 199 42.05 18.06 0.15
N PHE A 200 43.35 18.26 0.28
CA PHE A 200 44.39 17.77 -0.60
C PHE A 200 45.24 16.76 0.18
N SER A 201 45.20 15.48 -0.21
CA SER A 201 46.06 14.45 0.35
C SER A 201 47.55 14.69 0.06
N ASN A 202 47.83 15.38 -1.05
CA ASN A 202 49.12 15.97 -1.41
C ASN A 202 48.86 17.08 -2.45
N VAL A 203 49.59 18.19 -2.36
CA VAL A 203 49.53 19.33 -3.29
C VAL A 203 50.61 19.19 -4.38
N LEU A 204 50.26 19.55 -5.61
CA LEU A 204 51.13 19.52 -6.80
C LEU A 204 51.36 20.96 -7.29
N ALA A 205 52.47 21.24 -7.98
CA ALA A 205 52.78 22.57 -8.51
C ALA A 205 51.64 23.17 -9.36
N GLN A 206 50.92 22.35 -10.13
CA GLN A 206 49.78 22.78 -10.95
C GLN A 206 48.58 23.31 -10.15
N ASP A 207 48.42 22.95 -8.87
CA ASP A 207 47.32 23.44 -8.03
C ASP A 207 47.46 24.96 -7.73
N ALA A 208 48.66 25.53 -7.90
CA ALA A 208 48.89 26.98 -7.82
C ALA A 208 48.14 27.78 -8.90
N ASN A 209 47.72 27.13 -9.99
CA ASN A 209 47.05 27.78 -11.12
C ASN A 209 45.54 27.98 -10.91
N THR A 210 45.00 27.60 -9.74
CA THR A 210 43.56 27.65 -9.43
C THR A 210 43.30 28.51 -8.18
N ASP A 211 42.31 29.40 -8.28
CA ASP A 211 41.72 30.10 -7.14
C ASP A 211 40.57 29.27 -6.58
N TYR A 212 40.59 28.90 -5.31
CA TYR A 212 39.61 27.98 -4.72
C TYR A 212 38.54 28.75 -3.91
N SER A 213 37.30 28.78 -4.41
CA SER A 213 36.16 29.45 -3.79
C SER A 213 35.14 28.46 -3.24
N CYS A 214 34.82 28.51 -1.95
CA CYS A 214 33.67 27.79 -1.40
C CYS A 214 32.39 28.61 -1.59
N LYS A 215 31.29 27.94 -1.96
CA LYS A 215 29.96 28.54 -2.09
C LYS A 215 28.92 27.76 -1.27
N ALA A 216 27.94 28.48 -0.74
CA ALA A 216 26.89 27.95 0.14
C ALA A 216 25.49 28.29 -0.42
N ARG A 217 24.73 27.27 -0.82
CA ARG A 217 23.38 27.39 -1.41
C ARG A 217 22.31 27.09 -0.36
N PHE A 218 21.57 28.12 0.03
CA PHE A 218 20.45 28.04 0.96
C PHE A 218 19.18 27.70 0.16
N LEU A 219 18.66 26.48 0.36
CA LEU A 219 17.67 25.90 -0.56
C LEU A 219 16.32 26.63 -0.55
N PHE A 220 15.83 27.05 0.61
CA PHE A 220 14.52 27.70 0.75
C PHE A 220 14.54 29.12 0.17
N THR A 221 15.38 30.01 0.72
CA THR A 221 15.56 31.39 0.25
C THR A 221 16.09 31.52 -1.19
N HIS A 222 16.55 30.41 -1.79
CA HIS A 222 17.19 30.33 -3.11
C HIS A 222 18.48 31.16 -3.25
N THR A 223 19.08 31.58 -2.13
CA THR A 223 20.30 32.39 -2.14
C THR A 223 21.55 31.52 -2.22
N ILE A 224 22.52 31.93 -3.03
CA ILE A 224 23.88 31.40 -3.01
C ILE A 224 24.79 32.49 -2.46
N GLN A 225 25.67 32.12 -1.53
CA GLN A 225 26.75 32.98 -1.05
C GLN A 225 28.10 32.40 -1.43
N GLU A 226 29.10 33.26 -1.50
CA GLU A 226 30.45 32.96 -1.96
C GLU A 226 31.47 33.52 -0.96
N LYS A 227 32.47 32.70 -0.61
CA LYS A 227 33.60 33.12 0.20
C LYS A 227 34.61 33.84 -0.69
N ASN A 228 35.47 34.68 -0.11
CA ASN A 228 36.64 35.14 -0.84
C ASN A 228 37.49 33.91 -1.26
N PRO A 229 38.04 33.88 -2.49
CA PRO A 229 38.78 32.71 -2.97
C PRO A 229 40.15 32.58 -2.28
N TYR A 230 40.52 31.36 -1.92
CA TYR A 230 41.87 31.01 -1.51
C TYR A 230 42.80 30.98 -2.72
N LYS A 231 43.91 31.71 -2.66
CA LYS A 231 45.00 31.65 -3.65
C LYS A 231 46.13 30.79 -3.10
N LEU A 232 46.64 29.83 -3.88
CA LEU A 232 47.74 28.96 -3.45
C LEU A 232 49.09 29.47 -3.97
N LYS A 233 50.14 29.29 -3.17
CA LYS A 233 51.54 29.46 -3.57
C LYS A 233 52.29 28.16 -3.30
N VAL A 234 52.46 27.34 -4.32
CA VAL A 234 53.15 26.04 -4.19
C VAL A 234 54.67 26.23 -4.31
N GLN A 235 55.38 25.92 -3.23
CA GLN A 235 56.83 25.97 -3.14
C GLN A 235 57.42 24.62 -3.57
N THR A 236 57.98 24.56 -4.79
CA THR A 236 58.87 23.46 -5.19
C THR A 236 60.20 23.62 -4.47
N LYS A 237 60.73 22.56 -3.83
CA LYS A 237 62.09 22.64 -3.24
C LYS A 237 63.12 22.78 -4.35
N GLU A 238 63.89 23.86 -4.34
CA GLU A 238 65.03 24.03 -5.25
C GLU A 238 66.13 23.01 -4.91
N PRO A 239 66.86 22.48 -5.92
CA PRO A 239 68.12 21.81 -5.68
C PRO A 239 69.14 22.77 -5.04
N TYR A 240 70.06 22.23 -4.26
CA TYR A 240 71.17 22.99 -3.69
C TYR A 240 72.08 23.50 -4.82
N ASN A 241 72.38 24.80 -4.83
CA ASN A 241 73.26 25.41 -5.85
C ASN A 241 74.73 24.97 -5.65
N ASP A 242 75.13 23.85 -6.24
CA ASP A 242 76.53 23.54 -6.52
C ASP A 242 76.88 24.03 -7.93
N THR A 243 77.71 25.06 -8.02
CA THR A 243 78.13 25.66 -9.30
C THR A 243 79.35 24.94 -9.86
N SER A 244 79.23 23.65 -10.17
CA SER A 244 80.28 22.89 -10.84
C SER A 244 79.77 21.79 -11.80
N TYR A 245 80.55 21.57 -12.86
CA TYR A 245 80.43 20.53 -13.91
C TYR A 245 79.41 20.69 -15.04
N ASN A 246 79.81 20.12 -16.19
CA ASN A 246 79.35 20.45 -17.54
C ASN A 246 78.00 19.80 -17.91
N ALA A 247 77.21 20.50 -18.74
CA ALA A 247 75.98 19.96 -19.30
C ALA A 247 76.23 18.92 -20.40
N SER A 248 75.97 17.64 -20.14
CA SER A 248 75.88 16.59 -21.17
C SER A 248 75.08 15.33 -20.77
N GLU A 249 74.08 15.45 -19.87
CA GLU A 249 73.10 14.39 -19.59
C GLU A 249 71.66 14.91 -19.73
N PRO A 250 70.68 14.06 -20.09
CA PRO A 250 69.26 14.43 -20.07
C PRO A 250 68.79 14.71 -18.64
N HIS A 251 67.97 15.74 -18.43
CA HIS A 251 67.38 16.01 -17.12
C HIS A 251 66.56 14.81 -16.62
N GLY A 252 67.04 14.13 -15.58
CA GLY A 252 66.26 13.13 -14.86
C GLY A 252 65.07 13.77 -14.13
N ASP A 253 63.95 13.06 -14.08
CA ASP A 253 62.70 13.55 -13.51
C ASP A 253 62.88 14.04 -12.06
N ARG A 254 62.44 15.28 -11.80
CA ARG A 254 62.53 15.96 -10.50
C ARG A 254 61.54 15.37 -9.49
N LYS A 255 61.84 14.17 -8.99
CA LYS A 255 60.93 13.37 -8.17
C LYS A 255 60.64 14.03 -6.82
N VAL A 256 59.37 14.38 -6.58
CA VAL A 256 58.86 14.90 -5.30
C VAL A 256 59.01 13.83 -4.20
N ALA A 257 59.36 14.25 -2.98
CA ALA A 257 59.62 13.34 -1.87
C ALA A 257 58.34 12.66 -1.36
N GLU A 258 58.34 11.33 -1.38
CA GLU A 258 57.24 10.47 -0.90
C GLU A 258 57.10 10.54 0.64
N SER A 259 55.89 10.32 1.15
CA SER A 259 55.52 10.49 2.57
C SER A 259 54.53 9.44 3.05
N THR A 260 54.69 9.02 4.32
CA THR A 260 53.79 8.07 5.01
C THR A 260 52.40 8.69 5.25
N PRO A 261 51.32 7.88 5.35
CA PRO A 261 49.99 8.43 5.55
C PRO A 261 49.81 9.15 6.90
N THR A 262 49.00 10.21 6.94
CA THR A 262 48.51 10.88 8.16
C THR A 262 47.03 11.26 8.03
N PHE A 263 46.23 11.22 9.09
CA PHE A 263 44.81 11.64 9.03
C PHE A 263 44.65 13.17 9.09
N LEU A 264 43.62 13.70 8.43
CA LEU A 264 43.29 15.12 8.39
C LEU A 264 41.97 15.41 9.12
N SER A 265 42.00 16.26 10.14
CA SER A 265 40.82 16.64 10.95
C SER A 265 39.66 17.10 10.05
N PRO A 266 38.42 16.60 10.23
CA PRO A 266 37.90 15.86 11.38
C PRO A 266 38.31 14.38 11.48
N SER A 267 38.92 13.82 10.43
CA SER A 267 39.43 12.44 10.50
C SER A 267 40.65 12.38 11.42
N GLY A 268 40.63 11.46 12.38
CA GLY A 268 41.62 11.42 13.47
C GLY A 268 41.22 12.23 14.73
N SER A 269 40.18 13.06 14.67
CA SER A 269 39.68 13.83 15.83
C SER A 269 38.23 13.52 16.21
N GLU A 270 37.32 13.27 15.26
CA GLU A 270 36.00 12.68 15.56
C GLU A 270 36.15 11.19 15.91
N SER A 271 35.98 10.84 17.19
CA SER A 271 36.08 9.46 17.71
C SER A 271 34.72 8.82 18.06
N SER A 272 33.62 9.57 17.97
CA SER A 272 32.27 9.09 18.29
C SER A 272 31.20 9.81 17.45
N LYS A 273 30.16 9.10 17.02
CA LYS A 273 29.03 9.63 16.25
C LYS A 273 27.70 9.10 16.81
N MET A 274 26.72 9.98 16.99
CA MET A 274 25.34 9.60 17.33
C MET A 274 24.46 9.80 16.09
N VAL A 275 23.55 8.86 15.86
CA VAL A 275 22.57 8.87 14.75
C VAL A 275 21.25 8.26 15.24
N LEU A 276 20.11 8.75 14.74
CA LEU A 276 18.82 8.12 15.06
C LEU A 276 18.55 6.93 14.13
N ARG A 277 17.78 5.98 14.64
CA ARG A 277 17.23 4.86 13.89
C ARG A 277 16.48 5.36 12.64
N ASP A 278 16.63 4.62 11.56
CA ASP A 278 16.05 4.86 10.22
C ASP A 278 16.57 6.12 9.50
N GLU A 279 17.40 6.95 10.14
CA GLU A 279 18.20 7.98 9.46
C GLU A 279 19.38 7.36 8.66
N GLN A 280 20.19 8.23 8.05
CA GLN A 280 21.39 7.88 7.30
C GLN A 280 22.64 8.23 8.11
N LEU A 281 23.49 7.23 8.39
CA LEU A 281 24.82 7.48 8.96
C LEU A 281 25.81 7.84 7.85
N LEU A 282 26.63 8.86 8.11
CA LEU A 282 27.81 9.19 7.33
C LEU A 282 29.03 9.20 8.26
N LEU A 283 30.06 8.42 7.89
CA LEU A 283 31.37 8.40 8.54
C LEU A 283 32.43 8.87 7.53
N GLU A 284 33.43 9.61 8.01
CA GLU A 284 34.46 10.22 7.17
C GLU A 284 35.87 9.78 7.59
N CYS A 285 36.74 9.58 6.60
CA CYS A 285 38.13 9.19 6.75
C CYS A 285 38.97 9.75 5.60
N ILE A 286 39.57 10.92 5.84
CA ILE A 286 40.47 11.62 4.92
C ILE A 286 41.90 11.51 5.47
N ALA A 287 42.83 11.15 4.58
CA ALA A 287 44.25 11.05 4.90
C ALA A 287 45.12 11.75 3.84
N ALA A 288 46.22 12.34 4.29
CA ALA A 288 47.33 12.82 3.49
C ALA A 288 48.42 11.77 3.33
N GLY A 289 49.32 12.00 2.38
CA GLY A 289 50.47 11.14 2.05
C GLY A 289 50.73 11.15 0.53
N LEU A 290 51.97 10.90 0.13
CA LEU A 290 52.40 10.81 -1.27
C LEU A 290 53.20 9.50 -1.45
N PRO A 291 52.80 8.56 -2.32
CA PRO A 291 51.56 8.51 -3.11
C PRO A 291 50.30 8.55 -2.24
N THR A 292 49.23 9.08 -2.82
CA THR A 292 47.91 9.26 -2.21
C THR A 292 47.40 7.98 -1.52
N PRO A 293 47.08 7.99 -0.22
CA PRO A 293 46.63 6.79 0.48
C PRO A 293 45.30 6.24 -0.03
N ILE A 294 45.18 4.91 -0.04
CA ILE A 294 43.92 4.21 -0.29
C ILE A 294 43.18 4.00 1.04
N ILE A 295 41.92 4.41 1.11
CA ILE A 295 41.05 4.21 2.28
C ILE A 295 40.31 2.86 2.19
N LYS A 296 40.29 2.13 3.31
CA LYS A 296 39.45 0.94 3.55
C LYS A 296 38.73 1.08 4.90
N TRP A 297 37.57 0.44 5.02
CA TRP A 297 36.74 0.48 6.23
C TRP A 297 36.44 -0.94 6.73
N PHE A 298 36.28 -1.07 8.05
CA PHE A 298 35.96 -2.31 8.75
C PHE A 298 35.03 -2.02 9.93
N LYS A 299 34.21 -2.99 10.34
CA LYS A 299 33.55 -2.98 11.66
C LYS A 299 34.35 -3.84 12.61
N LYS A 300 34.50 -3.43 13.87
CA LYS A 300 35.21 -4.23 14.88
C LYS A 300 34.29 -5.34 15.39
N GLY A 301 34.74 -6.59 15.27
CA GLY A 301 33.97 -7.76 15.71
C GLY A 301 33.00 -8.35 14.69
N GLY A 302 33.03 -7.91 13.42
CA GLY A 302 32.20 -8.48 12.36
C GLY A 302 32.47 -7.84 10.99
N GLU A 303 31.69 -8.24 9.98
CA GLU A 303 31.72 -7.59 8.67
C GLU A 303 31.00 -6.23 8.67
N LEU A 304 31.18 -5.45 7.61
CA LEU A 304 30.34 -4.28 7.36
C LEU A 304 28.92 -4.73 6.94
N PRO A 305 27.85 -3.98 7.28
CA PRO A 305 26.46 -4.34 6.95
C PRO A 305 26.18 -4.20 5.43
N GLY A 306 26.66 -5.17 4.65
CA GLY A 306 26.97 -5.03 3.23
C GLY A 306 25.86 -4.49 2.33
N GLN A 307 24.61 -4.91 2.53
CA GLN A 307 23.48 -4.44 1.71
C GLN A 307 23.08 -2.98 1.98
N LYS A 308 23.40 -2.43 3.17
CA LYS A 308 23.12 -1.05 3.56
C LYS A 308 24.26 -0.07 3.24
N VAL A 309 25.48 -0.59 3.08
CA VAL A 309 26.70 0.22 2.97
C VAL A 309 26.92 0.72 1.54
N LYS A 310 27.23 2.01 1.42
CA LYS A 310 27.74 2.64 0.20
C LYS A 310 29.04 3.36 0.50
N PHE A 311 29.95 3.34 -0.46
CA PHE A 311 31.20 4.10 -0.41
C PHE A 311 31.07 5.30 -1.34
N GLU A 312 31.24 6.49 -0.79
CA GLU A 312 31.22 7.76 -1.51
C GLU A 312 32.58 8.46 -1.33
N ASN A 313 32.82 9.53 -2.10
CA ASN A 313 34.05 10.32 -2.01
C ASN A 313 35.35 9.47 -2.12
N PHE A 314 35.43 8.59 -3.11
CA PHE A 314 36.59 7.70 -3.34
C PHE A 314 36.97 6.83 -2.12
N ASN A 315 35.95 6.28 -1.45
CA ASN A 315 36.00 5.52 -0.20
C ASN A 315 36.34 6.36 1.06
N LYS A 316 36.54 7.67 0.95
CA LYS A 316 36.74 8.57 2.11
C LYS A 316 35.46 8.71 2.95
N THR A 317 34.29 8.44 2.37
CA THR A 317 33.01 8.46 3.09
C THR A 317 32.37 7.07 3.07
N LEU A 318 32.07 6.52 4.27
CA LEU A 318 31.22 5.35 4.44
C LEU A 318 29.81 5.82 4.81
N LYS A 319 28.80 5.26 4.13
CA LYS A 319 27.40 5.64 4.24
C LYS A 319 26.54 4.42 4.55
N ILE A 320 25.75 4.47 5.61
CA ILE A 320 24.76 3.42 5.95
C ILE A 320 23.36 4.03 5.80
N VAL A 321 22.53 3.39 4.98
CA VAL A 321 21.13 3.80 4.75
C VAL A 321 20.19 3.00 5.64
N SER A 322 19.22 3.65 6.30
CA SER A 322 18.30 3.05 7.29
C SER A 322 19.06 2.36 8.43
N VAL A 323 19.61 3.18 9.31
CA VAL A 323 20.38 2.72 10.49
C VAL A 323 19.47 1.96 11.46
N SER A 324 19.89 0.75 11.85
CA SER A 324 19.25 -0.05 12.91
C SER A 324 20.16 -0.17 14.13
N GLU A 325 19.62 -0.66 15.25
CA GLU A 325 20.35 -0.80 16.51
C GLU A 325 21.57 -1.74 16.38
N GLU A 326 21.52 -2.70 15.45
CA GLU A 326 22.63 -3.58 15.06
C GLU A 326 23.80 -2.85 14.36
N ASP A 327 23.54 -1.70 13.73
CA ASP A 327 24.57 -0.92 13.04
C ASP A 327 25.49 -0.16 14.03
N ALA A 328 25.18 -0.14 15.33
CA ALA A 328 26.04 0.41 16.37
C ALA A 328 27.40 -0.33 16.49
N GLY A 329 28.37 0.31 17.13
CA GLY A 329 29.70 -0.26 17.43
C GLY A 329 30.88 0.55 16.88
N GLU A 330 32.08 0.00 16.99
CA GLU A 330 33.32 0.67 16.57
C GLU A 330 33.64 0.37 15.10
N TYR A 331 33.68 1.43 14.28
CA TYR A 331 34.09 1.38 12.88
C TYR A 331 35.53 1.86 12.75
N VAL A 332 36.36 1.09 12.06
CA VAL A 332 37.78 1.38 11.86
C VAL A 332 38.01 1.76 10.41
N CYS A 333 38.51 2.97 10.17
CA CYS A 333 39.02 3.35 8.86
C CYS A 333 40.54 3.16 8.82
N MET A 334 41.06 2.78 7.67
CA MET A 334 42.47 2.45 7.45
C MET A 334 42.96 3.12 6.17
N ALA A 335 43.98 3.96 6.29
CA ALA A 335 44.63 4.62 5.16
C ALA A 335 46.00 3.98 4.90
N ASN A 336 46.30 3.66 3.64
CA ASN A 336 47.49 2.90 3.26
C ASN A 336 48.16 3.41 1.98
N ASN A 337 49.48 3.59 1.99
CA ASN A 337 50.31 3.62 0.78
C ASN A 337 51.50 2.65 0.94
N HIS A 338 52.43 2.63 -0.02
CA HIS A 338 53.60 1.74 0.03
C HIS A 338 54.64 2.05 1.13
N LEU A 339 54.55 3.21 1.80
CA LEU A 339 55.44 3.59 2.91
C LEU A 339 54.84 3.27 4.29
N GLY A 340 53.53 3.03 4.39
CA GLY A 340 52.92 2.68 5.67
C GLY A 340 51.40 2.63 5.69
N THR A 341 50.88 2.23 6.86
CA THR A 341 49.45 2.07 7.16
C THR A 341 49.10 2.76 8.47
N ILE A 342 47.99 3.48 8.52
CA ILE A 342 47.42 4.09 9.73
C ILE A 342 45.96 3.68 9.92
N ARG A 343 45.45 3.73 11.15
CA ARG A 343 44.07 3.37 11.51
C ARG A 343 43.45 4.38 12.47
N HIS A 344 42.18 4.72 12.26
CA HIS A 344 41.38 5.56 13.15
C HIS A 344 40.06 4.86 13.47
N SER A 345 39.55 5.04 14.69
CA SER A 345 38.33 4.37 15.17
C SER A 345 37.25 5.39 15.52
N ILE A 346 36.02 5.12 15.06
CA ILE A 346 34.84 5.95 15.31
C ILE A 346 33.76 5.07 15.95
N PHE A 347 33.33 5.42 17.15
CA PHE A 347 32.28 4.70 17.88
C PHE A 347 30.88 5.21 17.50
N VAL A 348 30.05 4.35 16.91
CA VAL A 348 28.70 4.67 16.46
C VAL A 348 27.69 4.30 17.54
N GLN A 349 26.96 5.31 18.02
CA GLN A 349 25.83 5.17 18.93
C GLN A 349 24.52 5.33 18.15
N VAL A 350 23.69 4.29 18.15
CA VAL A 350 22.35 4.34 17.56
C VAL A 350 21.33 4.64 18.65
N LYS A 351 20.59 5.74 18.46
CA LYS A 351 19.49 6.19 19.31
C LYS A 351 18.18 6.07 18.55
N ALA A 352 17.04 6.23 19.22
CA ALA A 352 15.74 6.16 18.54
C ALA A 352 14.70 7.08 19.18
N ALA A 353 14.10 7.95 18.38
CA ALA A 353 12.82 8.57 18.71
C ALA A 353 11.72 7.50 18.86
N PRO A 354 10.57 7.80 19.50
CA PRO A 354 9.59 6.77 19.81
C PRO A 354 8.94 6.21 18.54
N TYR A 355 8.80 4.89 18.45
CA TYR A 355 8.10 4.17 17.39
C TYR A 355 7.04 3.23 17.99
N TRP A 356 5.91 3.03 17.29
CA TRP A 356 4.82 2.18 17.81
C TRP A 356 5.20 0.70 17.82
N LEU A 357 4.80 0.00 18.90
CA LEU A 357 4.67 -1.47 18.95
C LEU A 357 3.19 -1.86 18.87
N HIS A 358 2.34 -1.20 19.67
CA HIS A 358 0.89 -1.27 19.57
C HIS A 358 0.33 0.15 19.68
N LYS A 359 -0.27 0.65 18.60
CA LYS A 359 -1.06 1.88 18.61
C LYS A 359 -2.43 1.54 19.23
N PRO A 360 -3.02 2.40 20.08
CA PRO A 360 -4.39 2.19 20.54
C PRO A 360 -5.39 2.28 19.37
N SER A 361 -6.41 1.43 19.40
CA SER A 361 -7.51 1.35 18.44
C SER A 361 -8.82 1.80 19.08
N ASP A 362 -9.78 2.22 18.26
CA ASP A 362 -11.12 2.56 18.72
C ASP A 362 -11.85 1.34 19.31
N GLN A 363 -12.75 1.56 20.27
CA GLN A 363 -13.61 0.53 20.85
C GLN A 363 -15.07 0.96 20.82
N VAL A 364 -15.95 0.04 20.42
CA VAL A 364 -17.40 0.16 20.64
C VAL A 364 -17.75 -0.83 21.75
N LEU A 365 -18.46 -0.33 22.76
CA LEU A 365 -18.88 -1.07 23.96
C LEU A 365 -20.36 -0.79 24.23
N ALA A 366 -21.03 -1.69 24.94
CA ALA A 366 -22.33 -1.46 25.53
C ALA A 366 -22.21 -1.05 27.01
N PRO A 367 -23.27 -0.47 27.62
CA PRO A 367 -23.32 -0.28 29.06
C PRO A 367 -23.03 -1.57 29.84
N GLU A 368 -22.37 -1.44 30.99
CA GLU A 368 -21.92 -2.53 31.87
C GLU A 368 -20.83 -3.47 31.31
N GLU A 369 -20.36 -3.29 30.07
CA GLU A 369 -19.23 -4.03 29.53
C GLU A 369 -17.85 -3.56 30.06
N ASN A 370 -16.83 -4.39 29.86
CA ASN A 370 -15.44 -4.09 30.22
C ASN A 370 -14.61 -3.84 28.96
N GLY A 371 -13.77 -2.81 28.97
CA GLY A 371 -12.95 -2.38 27.82
C GLY A 371 -11.46 -2.33 28.14
N ARG A 372 -10.60 -2.19 27.11
CA ARG A 372 -9.16 -1.94 27.26
C ARG A 372 -8.58 -1.16 26.08
N LEU A 373 -7.88 -0.07 26.37
CA LEU A 373 -6.99 0.61 25.41
C LEU A 373 -5.54 0.27 25.75
N VAL A 374 -4.79 -0.26 24.78
CA VAL A 374 -3.36 -0.58 24.94
C VAL A 374 -2.53 0.36 24.05
N CYS A 375 -1.50 0.98 24.61
CA CYS A 375 -0.59 1.86 23.89
C CYS A 375 0.86 1.54 24.24
N ARG A 376 1.57 0.88 23.32
CA ARG A 376 2.98 0.49 23.47
C ARG A 376 3.82 1.16 22.40
N ALA A 377 4.88 1.83 22.84
CA ALA A 377 5.93 2.36 21.98
C ALA A 377 7.30 1.91 22.50
N ASN A 378 8.26 1.78 21.59
CA ASN A 378 9.67 1.57 21.91
C ASN A 378 10.51 2.78 21.47
N GLY A 379 11.76 2.84 21.89
CA GLY A 379 12.71 3.91 21.58
C GLY A 379 13.95 3.80 22.46
N ASN A 380 14.98 4.58 22.13
CA ASN A 380 16.22 4.65 22.91
C ASN A 380 16.59 6.13 23.09
N PRO A 381 16.38 6.73 24.29
CA PRO A 381 15.86 6.11 25.52
C PRO A 381 14.41 5.61 25.42
N LYS A 382 14.02 4.67 26.30
CA LYS A 382 12.65 4.12 26.34
C LYS A 382 11.62 5.24 26.54
N PRO A 383 10.55 5.32 25.73
CA PRO A 383 9.57 6.39 25.84
C PRO A 383 8.71 6.29 27.11
N ARG A 384 8.36 7.44 27.66
CA ARG A 384 7.30 7.59 28.67
C ARG A 384 5.94 7.65 27.98
N ILE A 385 4.98 6.89 28.49
CA ILE A 385 3.59 6.91 28.03
C ILE A 385 2.79 7.85 28.93
N GLU A 386 2.02 8.74 28.32
CA GLU A 386 1.10 9.68 28.96
C GLU A 386 -0.27 9.59 28.27
N TRP A 387 -1.34 9.52 29.06
CA TRP A 387 -2.71 9.50 28.52
C TRP A 387 -3.39 10.86 28.67
N LEU A 388 -4.17 11.22 27.66
CA LEU A 388 -5.09 12.34 27.65
C LEU A 388 -6.50 11.85 27.38
N VAL A 389 -7.49 12.63 27.82
CA VAL A 389 -8.92 12.42 27.57
C VAL A 389 -9.50 13.72 27.06
N ASN A 390 -10.13 13.69 25.88
CA ASN A 390 -10.64 14.87 25.17
C ASN A 390 -9.63 16.05 25.15
N GLY A 391 -8.36 15.73 24.88
CA GLY A 391 -7.29 16.71 24.71
C GLY A 391 -6.70 17.31 25.99
N GLN A 392 -7.09 16.82 27.18
CA GLN A 392 -6.51 17.22 28.47
C GLN A 392 -5.80 16.02 29.14
N PRO A 393 -4.66 16.21 29.85
CA PRO A 393 -4.00 15.14 30.60
C PRO A 393 -4.96 14.39 31.53
N ILE A 394 -4.87 13.06 31.58
CA ILE A 394 -5.87 12.23 32.28
C ILE A 394 -6.01 12.55 33.77
N GLU A 395 -4.94 12.99 34.43
CA GLU A 395 -4.89 13.48 35.82
C GLU A 395 -5.72 14.76 36.03
N SER A 396 -5.87 15.58 34.99
CA SER A 396 -6.68 16.81 34.98
C SER A 396 -8.07 16.62 34.37
N SER A 397 -8.38 15.42 33.89
CA SER A 397 -9.70 15.06 33.37
C SER A 397 -10.66 14.67 34.49
N PRO A 398 -11.99 14.75 34.30
CA PRO A 398 -12.95 14.26 35.28
C PRO A 398 -12.66 12.81 35.71
N THR A 399 -12.72 12.57 37.02
CA THR A 399 -12.54 11.25 37.62
C THR A 399 -13.68 10.33 37.20
N ASN A 400 -13.33 9.24 36.52
CA ASN A 400 -14.28 8.18 36.18
C ASN A 400 -13.93 6.95 37.05
N PRO A 401 -14.80 6.53 38.01
CA PRO A 401 -14.52 5.37 38.87
C PRO A 401 -14.37 4.07 38.10
N ASN A 402 -14.96 4.01 36.89
CA ASN A 402 -15.02 2.84 36.03
C ASN A 402 -13.80 2.77 35.07
N ARG A 403 -12.77 3.59 35.30
CA ARG A 403 -11.55 3.70 34.47
C ARG A 403 -10.29 3.59 35.32
N GLN A 404 -9.49 2.55 35.08
CA GLN A 404 -8.20 2.32 35.74
C GLN A 404 -7.05 2.52 34.76
N VAL A 405 -6.05 3.32 35.12
CA VAL A 405 -4.84 3.56 34.29
C VAL A 405 -3.70 2.70 34.83
N LEU A 406 -3.14 1.84 33.96
CA LEU A 406 -2.07 0.89 34.26
C LEU A 406 -0.84 1.19 33.37
N GLY A 407 -0.42 2.45 33.34
CA GLY A 407 0.73 2.92 32.56
C GLY A 407 0.50 2.86 31.04
N ASP A 408 0.90 1.75 30.41
CA ASP A 408 0.75 1.54 28.96
C ASP A 408 -0.68 1.20 28.53
N THR A 409 -1.56 0.89 29.49
CA THR A 409 -2.90 0.38 29.28
C THR A 409 -3.92 1.16 30.11
N ILE A 410 -5.11 1.44 29.55
CA ILE A 410 -6.30 1.85 30.31
C ILE A 410 -7.27 0.67 30.30
N MET A 411 -7.71 0.25 31.49
CA MET A 411 -8.80 -0.72 31.68
C MET A 411 -10.09 0.01 32.01
N PHE A 412 -11.21 -0.47 31.47
CA PHE A 412 -12.54 0.01 31.79
C PHE A 412 -13.38 -1.12 32.40
N HIS A 413 -14.12 -0.82 33.46
CA HIS A 413 -14.93 -1.79 34.21
C HIS A 413 -16.38 -1.31 34.31
N SER A 414 -17.32 -2.08 33.76
CA SER A 414 -18.75 -1.75 33.74
C SER A 414 -19.06 -0.35 33.19
N VAL A 415 -18.66 -0.09 31.94
CA VAL A 415 -18.75 1.24 31.32
C VAL A 415 -20.16 1.81 31.33
N GLN A 416 -20.23 3.14 31.36
CA GLN A 416 -21.47 3.91 31.32
C GLN A 416 -21.47 4.79 30.08
N ILE A 417 -22.64 5.20 29.57
CA ILE A 417 -22.78 5.98 28.32
C ILE A 417 -21.87 7.24 28.34
N GLY A 418 -21.84 7.94 29.48
CA GLY A 418 -20.97 9.09 29.73
C GLY A 418 -19.47 8.79 29.90
N SER A 419 -19.03 7.54 29.74
CA SER A 419 -17.60 7.16 29.62
C SER A 419 -17.08 7.34 28.19
N SER A 420 -17.97 7.57 27.22
CA SER A 420 -17.63 7.82 25.83
C SER A 420 -16.75 9.06 25.69
N ALA A 421 -15.56 8.89 25.13
CA ALA A 421 -14.58 9.98 24.98
C ALA A 421 -13.49 9.61 23.97
N VAL A 422 -12.86 10.62 23.38
CA VAL A 422 -11.61 10.44 22.63
C VAL A 422 -10.47 10.40 23.63
N TYR A 423 -9.82 9.25 23.75
CA TYR A 423 -8.57 9.08 24.48
C TYR A 423 -7.40 9.38 23.54
N GLN A 424 -6.31 9.93 24.06
CA GLN A 424 -5.06 10.09 23.31
C GLN A 424 -3.89 9.51 24.08
N CYS A 425 -3.06 8.73 23.40
CA CYS A 425 -1.78 8.27 23.94
C CYS A 425 -0.64 9.12 23.37
N ASN A 426 0.11 9.78 24.26
CA ASN A 426 1.36 10.48 23.98
C ASN A 426 2.55 9.60 24.44
N ALA A 427 3.40 9.17 23.50
CA ALA A 427 4.60 8.39 23.81
C ALA A 427 5.85 9.23 23.51
N SER A 428 6.63 9.61 24.51
CA SER A 428 7.69 10.64 24.36
C SER A 428 9.06 10.26 24.96
N ASN A 429 10.14 10.70 24.31
CA ASN A 429 11.51 10.70 24.84
C ASN A 429 12.25 11.99 24.41
N GLU A 430 13.55 12.10 24.71
CA GLU A 430 14.37 13.28 24.37
C GLU A 430 14.54 13.54 22.86
N HIS A 431 14.30 12.54 22.01
CA HIS A 431 14.43 12.63 20.55
C HIS A 431 13.10 12.84 19.83
N GLY A 432 11.96 12.80 20.53
CA GLY A 432 10.65 13.11 19.95
C GLY A 432 9.47 12.50 20.69
N TYR A 433 8.30 12.56 20.06
CA TYR A 433 7.07 11.97 20.58
C TYR A 433 6.19 11.43 19.45
N LEU A 434 5.30 10.49 19.80
CA LEU A 434 4.17 10.05 19.00
C LEU A 434 2.86 10.41 19.70
N LEU A 435 1.82 10.64 18.91
CA LEU A 435 0.47 10.88 19.40
C LEU A 435 -0.51 10.02 18.60
N ALA A 436 -1.38 9.29 19.28
CA ALA A 436 -2.48 8.53 18.68
C ALA A 436 -3.78 8.84 19.41
N ASN A 437 -4.82 9.21 18.65
CA ASN A 437 -6.19 9.28 19.12
C ASN A 437 -6.82 7.86 19.03
N ALA A 438 -7.67 7.52 19.99
CA ALA A 438 -8.53 6.34 19.99
C ALA A 438 -9.86 6.68 20.70
N PHE A 439 -10.99 6.37 20.09
CA PHE A 439 -12.31 6.66 20.62
C PHE A 439 -12.88 5.45 21.36
N VAL A 440 -13.38 5.67 22.57
CA VAL A 440 -14.27 4.70 23.25
C VAL A 440 -15.69 5.20 23.08
N ASN A 441 -16.52 4.39 22.43
CA ASN A 441 -17.91 4.67 22.13
C ASN A 441 -18.80 3.72 22.94
N VAL A 442 -19.59 4.25 23.88
CA VAL A 442 -20.51 3.43 24.68
C VAL A 442 -21.93 3.65 24.15
N LEU A 443 -22.49 2.63 23.50
CA LEU A 443 -23.75 2.73 22.74
C LEU A 443 -24.89 1.95 23.39
N ASP A 444 -25.98 2.65 23.68
CA ASP A 444 -27.26 2.15 24.18
C ASP A 444 -28.35 2.26 23.10
N LEU A 445 -28.24 1.45 22.05
CA LEU A 445 -29.14 1.48 20.89
C LEU A 445 -30.17 0.34 20.96
N PRO A 446 -31.48 0.63 21.12
CA PRO A 446 -32.51 -0.41 21.21
C PRO A 446 -32.62 -1.22 19.91
N PRO A 447 -33.07 -2.49 19.96
CA PRO A 447 -33.13 -3.34 18.78
C PRO A 447 -34.00 -2.70 17.69
N ARG A 448 -33.53 -2.77 16.44
CA ARG A 448 -34.27 -2.41 15.23
C ARG A 448 -34.17 -3.56 14.23
N MET A 449 -35.29 -3.89 13.59
CA MET A 449 -35.29 -4.83 12.47
C MET A 449 -35.01 -4.10 11.16
N LEU A 450 -34.21 -4.72 10.31
CA LEU A 450 -33.89 -4.26 8.96
C LEU A 450 -34.64 -5.12 7.93
N GLY A 451 -34.63 -4.69 6.67
CA GLY A 451 -35.28 -5.41 5.57
C GLY A 451 -36.81 -5.24 5.47
N PRO A 452 -37.46 -5.90 4.52
CA PRO A 452 -38.90 -5.81 4.29
C PRO A 452 -39.70 -6.50 5.39
N LYS A 453 -40.93 -6.01 5.66
CA LYS A 453 -41.88 -6.70 6.53
C LYS A 453 -42.73 -7.70 5.76
N ASN A 454 -43.05 -8.82 6.40
CA ASN A 454 -43.96 -9.86 5.90
C ASN A 454 -43.52 -10.45 4.55
N GLN A 455 -42.21 -10.67 4.37
CA GLN A 455 -41.66 -11.26 3.15
C GLN A 455 -42.22 -12.68 2.95
N LEU A 456 -42.67 -12.98 1.73
CA LEU A 456 -43.07 -14.33 1.31
C LEU A 456 -41.87 -15.06 0.73
N ILE A 457 -41.58 -16.25 1.25
CA ILE A 457 -40.59 -17.19 0.74
C ILE A 457 -41.31 -18.48 0.37
N LYS A 458 -41.10 -18.95 -0.87
CA LYS A 458 -41.60 -20.23 -1.37
C LYS A 458 -40.43 -21.20 -1.44
N VAL A 459 -40.59 -22.40 -0.88
CA VAL A 459 -39.56 -23.45 -0.87
C VAL A 459 -40.14 -24.76 -1.40
N ILE A 460 -39.30 -25.55 -2.07
CA ILE A 460 -39.65 -26.89 -2.52
C ILE A 460 -39.49 -27.88 -1.36
N LYS A 461 -40.47 -28.77 -1.21
CA LYS A 461 -40.48 -29.84 -0.21
C LYS A 461 -39.18 -30.66 -0.21
N ASN A 462 -38.67 -30.92 0.99
CA ASN A 462 -37.37 -31.51 1.34
C ASN A 462 -36.12 -30.64 1.12
N ASN A 463 -36.18 -29.50 0.43
CA ASN A 463 -35.01 -28.62 0.29
C ASN A 463 -34.65 -27.94 1.63
N ARG A 464 -33.37 -27.64 1.79
CA ARG A 464 -32.85 -26.76 2.85
C ARG A 464 -33.19 -25.32 2.50
N THR A 465 -33.64 -24.52 3.47
CA THR A 465 -33.92 -23.09 3.25
C THR A 465 -33.48 -22.23 4.43
N PHE A 466 -33.35 -20.94 4.18
CA PHE A 466 -32.85 -19.93 5.10
C PHE A 466 -33.84 -18.76 5.12
N LEU A 467 -34.26 -18.34 6.32
CA LEU A 467 -35.06 -17.14 6.52
C LEU A 467 -34.15 -16.09 7.19
N ASP A 468 -33.89 -14.98 6.50
CA ASP A 468 -33.00 -13.95 7.03
C ASP A 468 -33.72 -13.01 8.02
N CYS A 469 -32.99 -12.59 9.03
CA CYS A 469 -33.44 -11.64 10.06
C CYS A 469 -32.35 -10.59 10.30
N PRO A 470 -32.12 -9.67 9.36
CA PRO A 470 -31.13 -8.61 9.53
C PRO A 470 -31.64 -7.60 10.58
N PHE A 471 -30.75 -7.18 11.47
CA PHE A 471 -31.07 -6.46 12.70
C PHE A 471 -29.96 -5.48 13.07
N PHE A 472 -30.25 -4.57 14.01
CA PHE A 472 -29.30 -3.58 14.53
C PHE A 472 -29.59 -3.29 16.01
N GLY A 473 -28.56 -3.06 16.83
CA GLY A 473 -28.70 -2.66 18.23
C GLY A 473 -27.37 -2.75 19.00
N SER A 474 -27.31 -2.14 20.18
CA SER A 474 -26.17 -2.18 21.10
C SER A 474 -26.67 -2.09 22.56
N PRO A 475 -26.36 -3.04 23.46
CA PRO A 475 -25.61 -4.29 23.24
C PRO A 475 -26.26 -5.17 22.16
N LEU A 476 -25.43 -6.04 21.55
CA LEU A 476 -25.83 -6.94 20.47
C LEU A 476 -27.12 -7.71 20.84
N PRO A 477 -28.25 -7.49 20.14
CA PRO A 477 -29.51 -8.13 20.51
C PRO A 477 -29.47 -9.66 20.45
N GLU A 478 -30.04 -10.31 21.46
CA GLU A 478 -30.32 -11.75 21.45
C GLU A 478 -31.47 -12.04 20.46
N LEU A 479 -31.25 -13.01 19.57
CA LEU A 479 -32.17 -13.34 18.48
C LEU A 479 -32.91 -14.63 18.78
N ARG A 480 -34.25 -14.60 18.71
CA ARG A 480 -35.09 -15.80 18.83
C ARG A 480 -36.15 -15.84 17.74
N TRP A 481 -36.30 -17.00 17.12
CA TRP A 481 -37.36 -17.26 16.14
C TRP A 481 -38.53 -18.02 16.76
N PHE A 482 -39.75 -17.74 16.28
CA PHE A 482 -40.99 -18.38 16.70
C PHE A 482 -41.82 -18.74 15.47
N LYS A 483 -42.56 -19.86 15.52
CA LYS A 483 -43.46 -20.29 14.44
C LYS A 483 -44.90 -20.06 14.86
N ASN A 484 -45.69 -19.39 14.01
CA ASN A 484 -47.09 -19.04 14.24
C ASN A 484 -47.34 -18.38 15.62
N GLY A 485 -46.36 -17.62 16.13
CA GLY A 485 -46.44 -16.91 17.41
C GLY A 485 -46.36 -17.79 18.67
N GLN A 486 -45.99 -19.07 18.57
CA GLN A 486 -45.94 -20.00 19.71
C GLN A 486 -44.61 -20.78 19.82
N GLY A 487 -44.38 -21.38 20.98
CA GLY A 487 -43.24 -22.25 21.28
C GLY A 487 -42.12 -21.60 22.13
N SER A 488 -41.12 -22.40 22.48
CA SER A 488 -39.99 -22.05 23.35
C SER A 488 -38.85 -21.29 22.65
N GLY A 489 -39.05 -20.85 21.41
CA GLY A 489 -37.99 -20.48 20.47
C GLY A 489 -37.57 -21.65 19.59
N LEU A 490 -37.25 -21.38 18.32
CA LEU A 490 -36.82 -22.35 17.32
C LEU A 490 -35.29 -22.42 17.24
N ASP A 491 -34.67 -23.28 18.04
CA ASP A 491 -33.28 -23.70 17.79
C ASP A 491 -33.09 -25.19 18.13
N GLY A 492 -32.29 -25.89 17.33
CA GLY A 492 -32.13 -27.34 17.39
C GLY A 492 -33.17 -28.15 16.58
N GLY A 493 -33.02 -29.48 16.58
CA GLY A 493 -33.86 -30.39 15.80
C GLY A 493 -33.74 -30.15 14.29
N GLN A 494 -34.86 -29.92 13.61
CA GLN A 494 -34.93 -29.53 12.20
C GLN A 494 -34.51 -28.07 11.93
N TYR A 495 -34.41 -27.25 12.97
CA TYR A 495 -34.05 -25.84 12.90
C TYR A 495 -32.58 -25.60 13.33
N ARG A 496 -32.05 -24.42 12.98
CA ARG A 496 -30.80 -23.87 13.53
C ARG A 496 -30.81 -22.34 13.37
N VAL A 497 -30.49 -21.59 14.42
CA VAL A 497 -30.25 -20.14 14.31
C VAL A 497 -28.75 -19.85 14.17
N TYR A 498 -28.40 -18.91 13.29
CA TYR A 498 -27.04 -18.38 13.15
C TYR A 498 -26.90 -17.03 13.89
N ILE A 499 -25.67 -16.68 14.26
CA ILE A 499 -25.35 -15.45 15.03
C ILE A 499 -25.72 -14.14 14.30
N ASN A 500 -25.86 -14.18 12.97
CA ASN A 500 -26.34 -13.08 12.14
C ASN A 500 -27.88 -12.98 12.05
N GLY A 501 -28.62 -13.84 12.78
CA GLY A 501 -30.07 -13.88 12.80
C GLY A 501 -30.71 -14.86 11.81
N THR A 502 -30.01 -15.37 10.81
CA THR A 502 -30.60 -16.30 9.82
C THR A 502 -31.09 -17.59 10.48
N LEU A 503 -32.35 -17.97 10.24
CA LEU A 503 -32.92 -19.27 10.60
C LEU A 503 -32.75 -20.26 9.45
N GLU A 504 -32.06 -21.35 9.68
CA GLU A 504 -32.02 -22.51 8.80
C GLU A 504 -33.15 -23.49 9.13
N ILE A 505 -33.86 -23.94 8.07
CA ILE A 505 -34.76 -25.09 8.08
C ILE A 505 -34.08 -26.19 7.26
N LYS A 506 -33.65 -27.27 7.92
CA LYS A 506 -32.73 -28.28 7.35
C LYS A 506 -33.33 -29.04 6.16
N ARG A 507 -34.64 -29.32 6.20
CA ARG A 507 -35.45 -29.95 5.14
C ARG A 507 -36.90 -29.48 5.30
N ALA A 508 -37.39 -28.64 4.41
CA ALA A 508 -38.75 -28.08 4.50
C ALA A 508 -39.83 -29.14 4.26
N ARG A 509 -40.82 -29.24 5.15
CA ARG A 509 -41.95 -30.18 5.07
C ARG A 509 -43.27 -29.43 4.90
N ALA A 510 -44.34 -30.12 4.52
CA ALA A 510 -45.68 -29.49 4.49
C ALA A 510 -46.11 -28.95 5.86
N GLU A 511 -45.66 -29.58 6.95
CA GLU A 511 -45.83 -29.08 8.32
C GLU A 511 -44.97 -27.84 8.66
N ASP A 512 -44.01 -27.46 7.81
CA ASP A 512 -43.17 -26.27 7.97
C ASP A 512 -43.77 -24.98 7.40
N GLU A 513 -44.87 -25.07 6.66
CA GLU A 513 -45.63 -23.91 6.20
C GLU A 513 -46.17 -23.07 7.38
N GLY A 514 -46.13 -21.73 7.24
CA GLY A 514 -46.60 -20.80 8.25
C GLY A 514 -45.84 -19.48 8.32
N THR A 515 -46.11 -18.70 9.37
CA THR A 515 -45.44 -17.42 9.63
C THR A 515 -44.35 -17.61 10.69
N TYR A 516 -43.13 -17.23 10.35
CA TYR A 516 -41.98 -17.24 11.23
C TYR A 516 -41.68 -15.81 11.69
N THR A 517 -41.75 -15.57 13.01
CA THR A 517 -41.42 -14.28 13.63
C THR A 517 -40.01 -14.35 14.19
N CYS A 518 -39.11 -13.49 13.72
CA CYS A 518 -37.83 -13.25 14.37
C CYS A 518 -37.97 -12.09 15.36
N VAL A 519 -37.45 -12.25 16.57
CA VAL A 519 -37.47 -11.25 17.64
C VAL A 519 -36.04 -10.97 18.11
N ALA A 520 -35.58 -9.74 17.91
CA ALA A 520 -34.33 -9.21 18.45
C ALA A 520 -34.61 -8.54 19.81
N SER A 521 -33.94 -8.99 20.87
CA SER A 521 -34.15 -8.52 22.25
C SER A 521 -32.85 -7.99 22.86
N SER A 522 -32.89 -6.85 23.53
CA SER A 522 -31.79 -6.40 24.42
C SER A 522 -32.35 -5.79 25.70
N ILE A 523 -31.48 -5.33 26.61
CA ILE A 523 -31.87 -4.65 27.85
C ILE A 523 -32.73 -3.38 27.61
N LEU A 524 -32.73 -2.84 26.39
CA LEU A 524 -33.41 -1.61 26.00
C LEU A 524 -34.78 -1.84 25.31
N GLY A 525 -35.17 -3.10 25.10
CA GLY A 525 -36.45 -3.44 24.48
C GLY A 525 -36.36 -4.58 23.48
N LYS A 526 -37.37 -4.66 22.60
CA LYS A 526 -37.49 -5.71 21.57
C LYS A 526 -37.98 -5.12 20.25
N ALA A 527 -37.53 -5.70 19.15
CA ALA A 527 -38.09 -5.49 17.83
C ALA A 527 -38.33 -6.84 17.13
N GLU A 528 -39.33 -6.89 16.25
CA GLU A 528 -39.70 -8.13 15.56
C GLU A 528 -39.97 -7.89 14.07
N ASN A 529 -39.74 -8.93 13.27
CA ASN A 529 -40.12 -8.99 11.87
C ASN A 529 -40.67 -10.39 11.54
N GLN A 530 -41.53 -10.47 10.53
CA GLN A 530 -42.22 -11.70 10.13
C GLN A 530 -41.89 -12.08 8.69
N VAL A 531 -41.69 -13.38 8.47
CA VAL A 531 -41.46 -14.02 7.18
C VAL A 531 -42.50 -15.13 7.02
N ARG A 532 -43.22 -15.18 5.90
CA ARG A 532 -44.16 -16.25 5.58
C ARG A 532 -43.47 -17.28 4.70
N LEU A 533 -43.48 -18.54 5.11
CA LEU A 533 -42.96 -19.66 4.34
C LEU A 533 -44.11 -20.47 3.76
N GLU A 534 -44.07 -20.73 2.45
CA GLU A 534 -44.95 -21.70 1.78
C GLU A 534 -44.13 -22.86 1.20
N VAL A 535 -44.62 -24.09 1.37
CA VAL A 535 -43.88 -25.31 0.99
C VAL A 535 -44.59 -26.02 -0.15
N LYS A 536 -44.00 -25.95 -1.35
CA LYS A 536 -44.58 -26.44 -2.61
C LYS A 536 -44.09 -27.85 -2.94
N GLU A 537 -44.93 -28.62 -3.63
CA GLU A 537 -44.47 -29.87 -4.25
C GLU A 537 -43.54 -29.57 -5.45
N PRO A 538 -42.46 -30.35 -5.66
CA PRO A 538 -41.54 -30.14 -6.78
C PRO A 538 -42.23 -30.39 -8.12
N THR A 539 -41.83 -29.62 -9.14
CA THR A 539 -42.08 -29.97 -10.54
C THR A 539 -41.52 -31.35 -10.84
N ARG A 540 -42.18 -32.14 -11.68
CA ARG A 540 -41.69 -33.46 -12.14
C ARG A 540 -42.01 -33.67 -13.61
N ILE A 541 -41.04 -34.18 -14.36
CA ILE A 541 -41.26 -34.69 -15.72
C ILE A 541 -41.84 -36.12 -15.56
N ILE A 542 -43.15 -36.25 -15.75
CA ILE A 542 -43.90 -37.52 -15.54
C ILE A 542 -43.84 -38.45 -16.76
N GLN A 543 -43.57 -37.91 -17.94
CA GLN A 543 -43.16 -38.67 -19.11
C GLN A 543 -41.98 -37.93 -19.74
N ALA A 544 -40.78 -38.47 -19.58
CA ALA A 544 -39.59 -37.97 -20.25
C ALA A 544 -39.65 -38.32 -21.75
N PRO A 545 -38.91 -37.60 -22.61
CA PRO A 545 -38.67 -38.07 -23.97
C PRO A 545 -37.84 -39.36 -23.90
N GLU A 546 -38.23 -40.37 -24.68
CA GLU A 546 -37.53 -41.66 -24.76
C GLU A 546 -36.62 -41.70 -26.00
N HIS A 547 -35.48 -42.38 -25.86
CA HIS A 547 -34.55 -42.62 -26.97
C HIS A 547 -35.25 -43.30 -28.14
N GLN A 548 -35.23 -42.66 -29.30
CA GLN A 548 -35.94 -43.14 -30.49
C GLN A 548 -34.98 -43.59 -31.57
N SER A 549 -35.33 -44.71 -32.18
CA SER A 549 -34.60 -45.34 -33.27
C SER A 549 -35.44 -45.22 -34.53
N ALA A 550 -35.20 -44.17 -35.30
CA ALA A 550 -35.98 -43.82 -36.48
C ALA A 550 -35.30 -44.34 -37.74
N ILE A 551 -36.00 -45.15 -38.53
CA ILE A 551 -35.54 -45.53 -39.88
C ILE A 551 -35.64 -44.26 -40.76
N ARG A 552 -34.59 -43.99 -41.56
CA ARG A 552 -34.52 -42.84 -42.47
C ARG A 552 -35.84 -42.62 -43.24
N GLY A 553 -36.39 -41.41 -43.15
CA GLY A 553 -37.66 -41.04 -43.78
C GLY A 553 -38.92 -41.25 -42.91
N SER A 554 -38.82 -41.89 -41.74
CA SER A 554 -39.94 -41.98 -40.80
C SER A 554 -40.20 -40.64 -40.08
N THR A 555 -41.15 -40.61 -39.14
CA THR A 555 -41.41 -39.46 -38.26
C THR A 555 -41.07 -39.83 -36.83
N ALA A 556 -40.26 -39.01 -36.16
CA ALA A 556 -39.99 -39.15 -34.72
C ALA A 556 -40.90 -38.22 -33.90
N ARG A 557 -41.23 -38.60 -32.67
CA ARG A 557 -42.02 -37.77 -31.74
C ARG A 557 -41.52 -37.92 -30.31
N PHE A 558 -40.92 -36.88 -29.78
CA PHE A 558 -40.53 -36.80 -28.38
C PHE A 558 -41.68 -36.22 -27.55
N THR A 559 -42.28 -37.03 -26.68
CA THR A 559 -43.20 -36.55 -25.64
C THR A 559 -42.43 -35.98 -24.46
N CYS A 560 -42.95 -34.93 -23.83
CA CYS A 560 -42.47 -34.43 -22.55
C CYS A 560 -43.66 -33.93 -21.74
N ARG A 561 -44.13 -34.74 -20.79
CA ARG A 561 -45.23 -34.39 -19.88
C ARG A 561 -44.69 -33.98 -18.53
N VAL A 562 -45.27 -32.93 -17.96
CA VAL A 562 -44.81 -32.30 -16.73
C VAL A 562 -45.99 -32.14 -15.76
N THR A 563 -45.74 -32.30 -14.47
CA THR A 563 -46.67 -31.96 -13.39
C THR A 563 -45.96 -31.09 -12.35
N SER A 564 -46.72 -30.30 -11.60
CA SER A 564 -46.19 -29.34 -10.62
C SER A 564 -47.27 -29.01 -9.58
N ASP A 565 -46.87 -28.29 -8.53
CA ASP A 565 -47.81 -27.66 -7.61
C ASP A 565 -48.79 -26.72 -8.37
N PRO A 566 -50.12 -26.81 -8.15
CA PRO A 566 -51.11 -25.98 -8.87
C PRO A 566 -50.97 -24.46 -8.66
N SER A 567 -50.22 -24.02 -7.64
CA SER A 567 -49.94 -22.60 -7.40
C SER A 567 -48.69 -22.07 -8.12
N LEU A 568 -48.01 -22.93 -8.92
CA LEU A 568 -46.81 -22.59 -9.69
C LEU A 568 -47.08 -22.67 -11.20
N PRO A 569 -46.94 -21.56 -11.97
CA PRO A 569 -46.96 -21.63 -13.43
C PRO A 569 -45.67 -22.29 -13.94
N VAL A 570 -45.81 -23.27 -14.83
CA VAL A 570 -44.68 -23.98 -15.46
C VAL A 570 -44.68 -23.76 -16.97
N SER A 571 -43.48 -23.56 -17.52
CA SER A 571 -43.22 -23.40 -18.95
C SER A 571 -42.33 -24.52 -19.47
N VAL A 572 -42.59 -25.01 -20.69
CA VAL A 572 -41.83 -26.09 -21.34
C VAL A 572 -41.16 -25.59 -22.62
N ALA A 573 -39.83 -25.70 -22.66
CA ALA A 573 -38.97 -25.37 -23.80
C ALA A 573 -38.28 -26.62 -24.36
N TRP A 574 -37.82 -26.55 -25.61
CA TRP A 574 -37.06 -27.61 -26.27
C TRP A 574 -35.74 -27.07 -26.83
N MET A 575 -34.72 -27.92 -26.83
CA MET A 575 -33.39 -27.68 -27.40
C MET A 575 -32.96 -28.89 -28.23
N LYS A 576 -32.11 -28.69 -29.23
CA LYS A 576 -31.40 -29.77 -29.95
C LYS A 576 -29.90 -29.51 -29.85
N ASP A 577 -29.13 -30.51 -29.43
CA ASP A 577 -27.66 -30.45 -29.30
C ASP A 577 -27.22 -29.17 -28.55
N ASP A 578 -27.84 -28.96 -27.38
CA ASP A 578 -27.70 -27.84 -26.45
C ASP A 578 -27.93 -26.43 -27.03
N LYS A 579 -28.57 -26.34 -28.20
CA LYS A 579 -28.98 -25.08 -28.84
C LYS A 579 -30.50 -24.88 -28.77
N PRO A 580 -30.99 -23.63 -28.58
CA PRO A 580 -32.42 -23.33 -28.58
C PRO A 580 -33.11 -23.81 -29.87
N LEU A 581 -34.23 -24.54 -29.74
CA LEU A 581 -34.90 -25.12 -30.90
C LEU A 581 -35.84 -24.09 -31.56
N TYR A 582 -35.34 -23.39 -32.58
CA TYR A 582 -36.15 -22.50 -33.42
C TYR A 582 -37.19 -23.32 -34.23
N LEU A 583 -38.48 -23.06 -33.98
CA LEU A 583 -39.59 -23.74 -34.64
C LEU A 583 -39.79 -23.24 -36.08
N GLY A 584 -38.96 -23.75 -37.00
CA GLY A 584 -39.16 -23.59 -38.44
C GLY A 584 -40.26 -24.49 -39.00
N TRP A 585 -40.64 -24.25 -40.27
CA TRP A 585 -41.82 -24.81 -40.95
C TRP A 585 -41.98 -26.35 -40.93
N ARG A 586 -40.93 -27.12 -40.64
CA ARG A 586 -40.99 -28.60 -40.54
C ARG A 586 -41.24 -29.12 -39.13
N LEU A 587 -40.84 -28.41 -38.08
CA LEU A 587 -40.93 -28.86 -36.69
C LEU A 587 -42.29 -28.47 -36.10
N LYS A 588 -42.97 -29.42 -35.45
CA LYS A 588 -44.25 -29.16 -34.77
C LYS A 588 -44.09 -29.37 -33.27
N LYS A 589 -44.19 -28.28 -32.50
CA LYS A 589 -44.39 -28.33 -31.05
C LYS A 589 -45.89 -28.35 -30.76
N ASP A 590 -46.27 -29.21 -29.83
CA ASP A 590 -47.55 -29.34 -29.14
C ASP A 590 -47.28 -29.15 -27.63
N ASP A 591 -48.31 -28.97 -26.81
CA ASP A 591 -48.12 -28.67 -25.38
C ASP A 591 -47.35 -29.78 -24.64
N GLU A 592 -47.53 -31.04 -25.06
CA GLU A 592 -46.88 -32.22 -24.47
C GLU A 592 -45.85 -32.91 -25.39
N SER A 593 -45.59 -32.41 -26.62
CA SER A 593 -44.69 -33.11 -27.54
C SER A 593 -43.98 -32.26 -28.60
N LEU A 594 -42.87 -32.79 -29.12
CA LEU A 594 -42.14 -32.30 -30.29
C LEU A 594 -42.18 -33.39 -31.37
N SER A 595 -42.73 -33.09 -32.55
CA SER A 595 -42.79 -34.01 -33.69
C SER A 595 -41.87 -33.56 -34.83
N ILE A 596 -41.08 -34.49 -35.36
CA ILE A 596 -40.05 -34.30 -36.39
C ILE A 596 -40.40 -35.19 -37.59
N PRO A 597 -41.10 -34.66 -38.62
CA PRO A 597 -41.47 -35.42 -39.81
C PRO A 597 -40.33 -35.52 -40.82
N ASN A 598 -40.28 -36.63 -41.55
CA ASN A 598 -39.28 -36.96 -42.57
C ASN A 598 -37.84 -36.89 -42.01
N VAL A 599 -37.56 -37.72 -41.01
CA VAL A 599 -36.28 -37.82 -40.31
C VAL A 599 -35.14 -38.10 -41.30
N ASN A 600 -34.12 -37.23 -41.28
CA ASN A 600 -32.89 -37.37 -42.05
C ASN A 600 -31.67 -37.31 -41.12
N GLU A 601 -30.46 -37.53 -41.68
CA GLU A 601 -29.20 -37.57 -40.92
C GLU A 601 -28.94 -36.28 -40.11
N GLY A 602 -29.41 -35.11 -40.56
CA GLY A 602 -29.30 -33.85 -39.81
C GLY A 602 -30.28 -33.70 -38.63
N ASP A 603 -31.29 -34.58 -38.54
CA ASP A 603 -32.16 -34.68 -37.37
C ASP A 603 -31.55 -35.56 -36.28
N GLU A 604 -30.53 -36.38 -36.57
CA GLU A 604 -29.84 -37.14 -35.52
C GLU A 604 -29.20 -36.17 -34.51
N GLY A 605 -29.33 -36.47 -33.22
CA GLY A 605 -28.90 -35.59 -32.14
C GLY A 605 -29.70 -35.80 -30.86
N THR A 606 -29.41 -34.99 -29.86
CA THR A 606 -30.05 -35.05 -28.54
C THR A 606 -31.07 -33.92 -28.41
N TYR A 607 -32.34 -34.29 -28.22
CA TYR A 607 -33.44 -33.38 -27.97
C TYR A 607 -33.71 -33.29 -26.47
N THR A 608 -33.50 -32.11 -25.90
CA THR A 608 -33.67 -31.82 -24.48
C THR A 608 -34.95 -31.02 -24.26
N CYS A 609 -35.87 -31.58 -23.49
CA CYS A 609 -37.00 -30.88 -22.92
C CYS A 609 -36.55 -30.19 -21.62
N THR A 610 -36.95 -28.93 -21.41
CA THR A 610 -36.69 -28.18 -20.17
C THR A 610 -38.00 -27.60 -19.64
N ALA A 611 -38.36 -27.99 -18.42
CA ALA A 611 -39.49 -27.47 -17.67
C ALA A 611 -39.00 -26.44 -16.63
N LYS A 612 -39.68 -25.30 -16.51
CA LYS A 612 -39.27 -24.22 -15.60
C LYS A 612 -40.46 -23.55 -14.91
N SER A 613 -40.38 -23.43 -13.57
CA SER A 613 -41.27 -22.64 -12.72
C SER A 613 -40.57 -21.38 -12.18
N GLU A 614 -41.21 -20.68 -11.23
CA GLU A 614 -40.59 -19.60 -10.45
C GLU A 614 -39.57 -20.08 -9.39
N ILE A 615 -39.53 -21.39 -9.03
CA ILE A 615 -38.66 -21.93 -7.97
C ILE A 615 -37.85 -23.18 -8.34
N ASP A 616 -38.16 -23.87 -9.44
CA ASP A 616 -37.35 -24.97 -9.99
C ASP A 616 -37.22 -24.94 -11.52
N GLN A 617 -36.22 -25.67 -12.00
CA GLN A 617 -36.02 -25.99 -13.40
C GLN A 617 -35.55 -27.46 -13.50
N LEU A 618 -36.19 -28.24 -14.35
CA LEU A 618 -35.83 -29.62 -14.67
C LEU A 618 -35.60 -29.77 -16.18
N SER A 619 -34.77 -30.73 -16.56
CA SER A 619 -34.59 -31.12 -17.96
C SER A 619 -34.54 -32.64 -18.11
N ALA A 620 -35.00 -33.14 -19.25
CA ALA A 620 -34.88 -34.53 -19.65
C ALA A 620 -34.58 -34.62 -21.16
N SER A 621 -33.71 -35.54 -21.54
CA SER A 621 -33.11 -35.59 -22.87
C SER A 621 -33.25 -36.97 -23.51
N ALA A 622 -33.53 -37.00 -24.80
CA ALA A 622 -33.51 -38.21 -25.61
C ALA A 622 -32.64 -38.03 -26.85
N ARG A 623 -31.89 -39.08 -27.21
CA ARG A 623 -31.20 -39.13 -28.50
C ARG A 623 -32.11 -39.74 -29.56
N LEU A 624 -32.20 -39.08 -30.72
CA LEU A 624 -32.65 -39.69 -31.96
C LEU A 624 -31.47 -40.47 -32.58
N THR A 625 -31.69 -41.72 -32.97
CA THR A 625 -30.68 -42.62 -33.57
C THR A 625 -31.26 -43.30 -34.82
N VAL A 626 -30.40 -43.81 -35.71
CA VAL A 626 -30.75 -44.56 -36.95
C VAL A 626 -29.92 -45.88 -36.93
N LEU A 627 -30.54 -47.09 -36.94
CA LEU A 627 -30.21 -48.09 -35.88
C LEU A 627 -30.33 -49.65 -36.15
N GLU A 628 -29.70 -50.48 -35.27
CA GLU A 628 -29.78 -51.97 -34.99
C GLU A 628 -29.63 -52.38 -33.46
N VAL A 629 -29.76 -53.67 -33.01
CA VAL A 629 -30.15 -54.09 -31.60
C VAL A 629 -29.48 -55.37 -30.96
N ALA A 630 -29.31 -55.49 -29.60
CA ALA A 630 -28.87 -56.71 -28.83
C ALA A 630 -29.16 -56.73 -27.26
N THR A 631 -29.12 -57.88 -26.52
CA THR A 631 -29.45 -58.05 -25.04
C THR A 631 -28.85 -59.30 -24.26
N LEU A 632 -28.68 -59.29 -22.90
CA LEU A 632 -28.32 -60.43 -21.94
C LEU A 632 -28.64 -60.15 -20.40
N ASN A 633 -28.50 -61.10 -19.42
CA ASN A 633 -28.76 -60.89 -17.93
C ASN A 633 -28.19 -61.95 -16.85
N PRO A 634 -28.08 -61.64 -15.51
CA PRO A 634 -27.59 -62.49 -14.34
C PRO A 634 -28.61 -62.67 -13.12
N SER A 635 -28.40 -62.95 -11.78
CA SER A 635 -27.28 -63.03 -10.76
C SER A 635 -27.55 -63.92 -9.45
N VAL A 636 -27.19 -63.55 -8.17
CA VAL A 636 -26.99 -64.45 -6.95
C VAL A 636 -27.20 -63.82 -5.50
N SER A 637 -27.18 -64.57 -4.32
CA SER A 637 -27.36 -64.05 -2.90
C SER A 637 -27.01 -64.96 -1.63
N SER A 638 -27.09 -64.42 -0.36
CA SER A 638 -27.23 -65.05 1.04
C SER A 638 -25.98 -65.50 1.93
N ALA A 639 -25.95 -65.74 3.29
CA ALA A 639 -26.60 -65.22 4.57
C ALA A 639 -26.12 -65.90 5.95
N LEU A 640 -26.45 -65.34 7.16
CA LEU A 640 -26.73 -65.95 8.56
C LEU A 640 -25.76 -66.11 9.83
N LEU A 641 -26.37 -66.02 11.06
CA LEU A 641 -26.09 -66.46 12.51
C LEU A 641 -25.25 -65.60 13.58
N PRO A 642 -25.71 -65.27 14.86
CA PRO A 642 -25.58 -64.02 15.79
C PRO A 642 -24.42 -63.64 16.84
N ALA A 643 -24.01 -62.31 16.97
CA ALA A 643 -23.06 -61.62 17.94
C ALA A 643 -22.84 -60.04 17.75
N ARG A 644 -21.77 -59.40 18.32
CA ARG A 644 -21.16 -58.10 17.83
C ARG A 644 -20.65 -58.32 16.40
N PRO A 645 -20.53 -57.31 15.51
CA PRO A 645 -20.12 -57.56 14.14
C PRO A 645 -18.66 -58.04 14.09
N ASP A 646 -18.37 -59.07 13.28
CA ASP A 646 -16.98 -59.29 12.85
C ASP A 646 -16.52 -58.08 12.02
N PRO A 647 -15.22 -57.75 11.98
CA PRO A 647 -14.71 -56.70 11.09
C PRO A 647 -15.08 -56.96 9.62
N PRO A 648 -15.46 -55.92 8.85
CA PRO A 648 -15.65 -56.04 7.40
C PRO A 648 -14.46 -56.71 6.72
N MET A 649 -14.74 -57.60 5.77
CA MET A 649 -13.75 -58.39 5.06
C MET A 649 -13.76 -58.06 3.58
N ASP A 650 -12.67 -58.43 2.90
CA ASP A 650 -12.51 -58.36 1.43
C ASP A 650 -12.97 -57.01 0.86
N LEU A 651 -12.34 -55.93 1.36
CA LEU A 651 -12.53 -54.57 0.87
C LEU A 651 -11.98 -54.46 -0.55
N ASP A 652 -12.87 -54.36 -1.53
CA ASP A 652 -12.55 -54.16 -2.94
C ASP A 652 -13.02 -52.78 -3.43
N LEU A 653 -12.30 -52.27 -4.43
CA LEU A 653 -12.38 -50.89 -4.92
C LEU A 653 -12.67 -50.88 -6.41
N SER A 654 -13.97 -50.88 -6.75
CA SER A 654 -14.48 -50.92 -8.12
C SER A 654 -14.96 -49.54 -8.59
N ASP A 655 -15.48 -49.50 -9.82
CA ASP A 655 -16.03 -48.31 -10.49
C ASP A 655 -15.06 -47.11 -10.40
N PRO A 656 -13.79 -47.29 -10.83
CA PRO A 656 -12.73 -46.32 -10.55
C PRO A 656 -12.94 -45.03 -11.34
N ALA A 657 -13.38 -43.99 -10.64
CA ALA A 657 -13.58 -42.64 -11.18
C ALA A 657 -12.66 -41.63 -10.48
N ALA A 658 -12.66 -40.41 -11.01
CA ALA A 658 -11.75 -39.37 -10.56
C ALA A 658 -12.14 -38.77 -9.20
N ARG A 659 -13.45 -38.60 -8.96
CA ARG A 659 -13.99 -38.09 -7.69
C ARG A 659 -14.65 -39.14 -6.84
N SER A 660 -14.62 -40.40 -7.27
CA SER A 660 -15.23 -41.47 -6.51
C SER A 660 -14.64 -42.83 -6.79
N VAL A 661 -14.76 -43.70 -5.80
CA VAL A 661 -14.58 -45.14 -5.96
C VAL A 661 -15.76 -45.83 -5.30
N ARG A 662 -16.21 -46.94 -5.87
CA ARG A 662 -17.10 -47.85 -5.14
C ARG A 662 -16.24 -48.65 -4.18
N LEU A 663 -16.26 -48.28 -2.91
CA LEU A 663 -15.78 -49.17 -1.87
C LEU A 663 -16.88 -50.20 -1.61
N THR A 664 -16.55 -51.46 -1.86
CA THR A 664 -17.34 -52.62 -1.44
C THR A 664 -16.64 -53.29 -0.27
N TRP A 665 -17.43 -53.98 0.55
CA TRP A 665 -16.92 -54.94 1.53
C TRP A 665 -17.88 -56.11 1.60
N ILE A 666 -17.39 -57.27 1.99
CA ILE A 666 -18.24 -58.28 2.60
C ILE A 666 -18.52 -57.79 4.02
N PRO A 667 -19.78 -57.59 4.42
CA PRO A 667 -20.12 -57.40 5.82
C PRO A 667 -19.51 -58.54 6.62
N GLY A 668 -18.53 -58.21 7.47
CA GLY A 668 -18.17 -59.09 8.57
C GLY A 668 -19.47 -59.38 9.31
N LYS A 669 -19.65 -60.63 9.75
CA LYS A 669 -20.94 -61.11 10.22
C LYS A 669 -21.49 -60.10 11.25
N GLU A 670 -22.59 -59.39 10.94
CA GLU A 670 -23.57 -58.93 11.96
C GLU A 670 -23.98 -60.10 12.86
N HIS A 671 -23.81 -61.27 12.26
CA HIS A 671 -24.14 -62.57 12.73
C HIS A 671 -25.71 -62.66 12.68
N ARG A 672 -26.46 -61.84 13.43
CA ARG A 672 -27.88 -61.44 13.21
C ARG A 672 -28.31 -60.25 14.11
N SER A 673 -27.40 -59.64 14.87
CA SER A 673 -27.70 -58.35 15.50
C SER A 673 -27.36 -57.32 14.43
N PRO A 674 -28.36 -56.80 13.68
CA PRO A 674 -28.13 -56.25 12.36
C PRO A 674 -27.17 -55.08 12.43
N ILE A 675 -26.26 -54.97 11.45
CA ILE A 675 -25.38 -53.81 11.37
C ILE A 675 -26.29 -52.60 11.17
N THR A 676 -26.13 -51.60 12.04
CA THR A 676 -26.89 -50.35 11.99
C THR A 676 -26.14 -49.29 11.19
N GLU A 677 -24.81 -49.36 11.19
CA GLU A 677 -23.94 -48.35 10.62
C GLU A 677 -22.57 -48.95 10.23
N PHE A 678 -22.00 -48.50 9.13
CA PHE A 678 -20.59 -48.73 8.77
C PHE A 678 -19.85 -47.39 8.76
N LEU A 679 -18.83 -47.25 9.61
CA LEU A 679 -17.92 -46.11 9.60
C LEU A 679 -16.74 -46.39 8.66
N VAL A 680 -16.63 -45.61 7.59
CA VAL A 680 -15.49 -45.67 6.67
C VAL A 680 -14.39 -44.72 7.16
N GLN A 681 -13.18 -45.24 7.30
CA GLN A 681 -11.95 -44.48 7.54
C GLN A 681 -11.02 -44.55 6.33
N PHE A 682 -10.21 -43.51 6.15
CA PHE A 682 -9.26 -43.37 5.05
C PHE A 682 -7.88 -42.91 5.51
N GLU A 683 -6.88 -43.15 4.66
CA GLU A 683 -5.51 -42.62 4.77
C GLU A 683 -5.08 -42.12 3.37
N GLU A 684 -4.62 -40.86 3.26
CA GLU A 684 -4.03 -40.30 2.04
C GLU A 684 -2.50 -40.36 2.09
N ASP A 685 -1.85 -40.59 0.94
CA ASP A 685 -0.38 -40.57 0.84
C ASP A 685 0.26 -39.18 0.90
N ARG A 686 -0.52 -38.12 0.71
CA ARG A 686 -0.07 -36.72 0.75
C ARG A 686 -0.03 -36.12 2.16
N TRP A 687 -0.59 -36.81 3.15
CA TRP A 687 -0.54 -36.42 4.56
C TRP A 687 0.34 -37.42 5.34
N GLU A 688 0.63 -37.14 6.61
CA GLU A 688 1.39 -37.99 7.54
C GLU A 688 1.00 -39.48 7.43
N PRO A 689 1.84 -40.36 6.85
CA PRO A 689 1.47 -41.75 6.58
C PRO A 689 1.14 -42.54 7.85
N GLY A 690 0.14 -43.41 7.77
CA GLY A 690 -0.45 -44.12 8.91
C GLY A 690 -1.50 -43.33 9.71
N ARG A 691 -1.76 -42.04 9.40
CA ARG A 691 -2.78 -41.23 10.10
C ARG A 691 -4.18 -41.42 9.51
N TRP A 692 -4.88 -42.43 10.02
CA TRP A 692 -6.28 -42.72 9.67
C TRP A 692 -7.25 -41.62 10.10
N GLN A 693 -8.16 -41.25 9.20
CA GLN A 693 -9.20 -40.23 9.40
C GLN A 693 -10.59 -40.81 9.13
N ASN A 694 -11.63 -40.30 9.80
CA ASN A 694 -13.02 -40.67 9.51
C ASN A 694 -13.48 -39.97 8.22
N LEU A 695 -13.97 -40.73 7.24
CA LEU A 695 -14.52 -40.18 5.99
C LEU A 695 -16.02 -39.89 6.12
N SER A 696 -16.81 -40.92 6.43
CA SER A 696 -18.26 -40.84 6.62
C SER A 696 -18.80 -42.14 7.22
N SER A 697 -19.97 -42.04 7.83
CA SER A 697 -20.80 -43.17 8.25
C SER A 697 -21.91 -43.44 7.24
N TYR A 698 -22.25 -44.72 7.06
CA TYR A 698 -23.28 -45.18 6.13
C TYR A 698 -24.23 -46.17 6.81
N PRO A 699 -25.52 -46.25 6.43
CA PRO A 699 -26.45 -47.26 6.93
C PRO A 699 -25.94 -48.70 6.80
N GLY A 700 -26.22 -49.53 7.80
CA GLY A 700 -25.69 -50.90 7.89
C GLY A 700 -26.30 -51.93 6.93
N ASP A 701 -27.35 -51.56 6.19
CA ASP A 701 -27.88 -52.31 5.06
C ASP A 701 -27.06 -52.12 3.77
N LEU A 702 -26.09 -51.19 3.76
CA LEU A 702 -25.17 -50.97 2.63
C LEU A 702 -23.86 -51.75 2.79
N ASN A 703 -23.58 -52.65 1.86
CA ASN A 703 -22.27 -53.31 1.68
C ASN A 703 -21.43 -52.66 0.55
N SER A 704 -21.94 -51.60 -0.06
CA SER A 704 -21.36 -50.90 -1.19
C SER A 704 -21.69 -49.42 -1.09
N VAL A 705 -20.66 -48.56 -1.11
CA VAL A 705 -20.83 -47.11 -1.06
C VAL A 705 -19.92 -46.44 -2.10
N ILE A 706 -20.44 -45.37 -2.71
CA ILE A 706 -19.66 -44.52 -3.61
C ILE A 706 -19.03 -43.41 -2.75
N LEU A 707 -17.76 -43.59 -2.41
CA LEU A 707 -17.00 -42.60 -1.63
C LEU A 707 -16.74 -41.37 -2.50
N GLN A 708 -16.84 -40.17 -1.94
CA GLN A 708 -16.43 -38.93 -2.60
C GLN A 708 -14.97 -38.60 -2.22
N LEU A 709 -14.12 -38.40 -3.22
CA LEU A 709 -12.66 -38.34 -3.11
C LEU A 709 -12.09 -37.21 -3.98
N ALA A 710 -10.84 -36.81 -3.70
CA ALA A 710 -10.10 -35.92 -4.59
C ALA A 710 -9.44 -36.70 -5.76
N PRO A 711 -9.32 -36.10 -6.97
CA PRO A 711 -8.66 -36.75 -8.11
C PRO A 711 -7.15 -36.90 -8.01
N PHE A 712 -6.62 -37.96 -8.64
CA PHE A 712 -5.19 -38.25 -8.77
C PHE A 712 -4.42 -38.48 -7.45
N VAL A 713 -5.08 -39.05 -6.43
CA VAL A 713 -4.55 -39.27 -5.07
C VAL A 713 -4.49 -40.75 -4.73
N ASN A 714 -3.50 -41.20 -3.95
CA ASN A 714 -3.49 -42.58 -3.43
C ASN A 714 -4.16 -42.65 -2.06
N TYR A 715 -5.23 -43.43 -1.96
CA TYR A 715 -5.96 -43.72 -0.72
C TYR A 715 -5.70 -45.16 -0.24
N GLN A 716 -5.78 -45.37 1.07
CA GLN A 716 -6.23 -46.65 1.64
C GLN A 716 -7.53 -46.43 2.42
N PHE A 717 -8.40 -47.43 2.46
CA PHE A 717 -9.63 -47.41 3.24
C PHE A 717 -9.67 -48.56 4.23
N ARG A 718 -10.38 -48.37 5.35
CA ARG A 718 -10.78 -49.45 6.26
C ARG A 718 -12.17 -49.15 6.81
N VAL A 719 -12.95 -50.19 7.05
CA VAL A 719 -14.35 -50.05 7.49
C VAL A 719 -14.51 -50.65 8.88
N ILE A 720 -15.30 -49.99 9.72
CA ILE A 720 -15.69 -50.44 11.05
C ILE A 720 -17.20 -50.68 10.99
N ALA A 721 -17.62 -51.92 11.22
CA ALA A 721 -19.04 -52.26 11.35
C ALA A 721 -19.54 -51.91 12.75
N ILE A 722 -20.77 -51.43 12.85
CA ILE A 722 -21.38 -50.99 14.11
C ILE A 722 -22.79 -51.57 14.20
N ASN A 723 -23.11 -52.23 15.30
CA ASN A 723 -24.49 -52.59 15.66
C ASN A 723 -24.84 -52.11 17.07
N SER A 724 -26.05 -52.44 17.53
CA SER A 724 -26.54 -52.13 18.88
C SER A 724 -25.71 -52.71 20.04
N VAL A 725 -24.79 -53.66 19.78
CA VAL A 725 -23.84 -54.23 20.75
C VAL A 725 -22.48 -53.52 20.71
N GLY A 726 -22.21 -52.74 19.65
CA GLY A 726 -21.04 -51.85 19.55
C GLY A 726 -20.30 -51.93 18.21
N GLN A 727 -19.14 -51.29 18.18
CA GLN A 727 -18.22 -51.30 17.04
C GLN A 727 -17.42 -52.62 16.98
N SER A 728 -17.14 -53.07 15.76
CA SER A 728 -16.12 -54.09 15.45
C SER A 728 -14.71 -53.50 15.59
N ASP A 729 -13.68 -54.36 15.56
CA ASP A 729 -12.34 -53.88 15.19
C ASP A 729 -12.34 -53.36 13.73
N PRO A 730 -11.43 -52.45 13.34
CA PRO A 730 -11.33 -52.01 11.96
C PRO A 730 -10.95 -53.17 11.03
N SER A 731 -11.49 -53.16 9.80
CA SER A 731 -11.06 -54.08 8.75
C SER A 731 -9.54 -53.99 8.51
N ARG A 732 -9.00 -55.00 7.84
CA ARG A 732 -7.70 -54.83 7.18
C ARG A 732 -7.79 -53.64 6.19
N PRO A 733 -6.76 -52.79 6.08
CA PRO A 733 -6.72 -51.76 5.05
C PRO A 733 -6.86 -52.35 3.66
N SER A 734 -7.57 -51.64 2.77
CA SER A 734 -7.60 -51.92 1.35
C SER A 734 -6.18 -51.84 0.74
N PRO A 735 -5.97 -52.41 -0.46
CA PRO A 735 -4.84 -52.01 -1.31
C PRO A 735 -4.77 -50.49 -1.48
N ARG A 736 -3.59 -49.94 -1.77
CA ARG A 736 -3.49 -48.53 -2.18
C ARG A 736 -4.14 -48.36 -3.54
N TYR A 737 -5.17 -47.53 -3.57
CA TYR A 737 -5.95 -47.22 -4.76
C TYR A 737 -5.69 -45.77 -5.17
N LYS A 738 -5.35 -45.56 -6.43
CA LYS A 738 -5.21 -44.22 -7.00
C LYS A 738 -6.51 -43.80 -7.67
N THR A 739 -7.12 -42.70 -7.24
CA THR A 739 -8.20 -42.08 -8.03
C THR A 739 -7.67 -41.70 -9.41
N THR A 740 -8.48 -41.89 -10.45
CA THR A 740 -8.12 -41.38 -11.78
C THR A 740 -8.03 -39.84 -11.74
N GLY A 741 -7.41 -39.23 -12.73
CA GLY A 741 -7.42 -37.78 -12.80
C GLY A 741 -8.73 -37.21 -13.32
N ALA A 742 -8.97 -35.93 -13.02
CA ALA A 742 -10.01 -35.10 -13.61
C ALA A 742 -9.37 -33.80 -14.13
N ALA A 743 -10.11 -32.99 -14.88
CA ALA A 743 -9.70 -31.62 -15.15
C ALA A 743 -9.46 -30.84 -13.82
N PRO A 744 -8.58 -29.81 -13.81
CA PRO A 744 -8.38 -28.95 -12.64
C PRO A 744 -9.67 -28.21 -12.25
N ASP A 745 -9.97 -28.07 -10.96
CA ASP A 745 -11.15 -27.31 -10.49
C ASP A 745 -10.84 -25.82 -10.27
N ALA A 746 -9.55 -25.47 -10.18
CA ALA A 746 -9.10 -24.15 -9.77
C ALA A 746 -8.71 -23.27 -10.96
N ILE A 747 -9.03 -21.98 -10.85
CA ILE A 747 -8.56 -20.93 -11.75
C ILE A 747 -7.17 -20.48 -11.27
N PRO A 748 -6.15 -20.41 -12.16
CA PRO A 748 -4.85 -19.81 -11.83
C PRO A 748 -5.00 -18.36 -11.34
N LYS A 749 -4.35 -18.05 -10.21
CA LYS A 749 -4.44 -16.75 -9.54
C LYS A 749 -3.37 -15.78 -10.07
N GLY A 750 -3.42 -14.52 -9.65
CA GLY A 750 -2.39 -13.53 -9.97
C GLY A 750 -2.24 -13.15 -11.45
N LEU A 751 -3.18 -13.53 -12.34
CA LEU A 751 -3.13 -13.17 -13.76
C LEU A 751 -3.08 -11.64 -13.94
N ARG A 752 -2.05 -11.18 -14.65
CA ARG A 752 -1.86 -9.77 -15.04
C ARG A 752 -1.05 -9.68 -16.33
N GLY A 753 -1.23 -8.61 -17.10
CA GLY A 753 -0.37 -8.26 -18.23
C GLY A 753 0.18 -6.85 -18.09
N TRP A 754 1.49 -6.69 -18.27
CA TRP A 754 2.18 -5.41 -18.14
C TRP A 754 3.31 -5.31 -19.18
N GLY A 755 3.46 -4.17 -19.83
CA GLY A 755 4.54 -3.94 -20.77
C GLY A 755 5.89 -3.83 -20.06
N SER A 756 6.79 -4.78 -20.22
CA SER A 756 8.17 -4.67 -19.72
C SER A 756 9.06 -3.86 -20.66
N ARG A 757 8.74 -3.81 -21.95
CA ARG A 757 9.33 -2.97 -23.02
C ARG A 757 8.23 -2.42 -23.92
N LYS A 758 8.51 -1.37 -24.71
CA LYS A 758 7.50 -0.65 -25.51
C LYS A 758 6.73 -1.48 -26.54
N ASP A 759 7.38 -2.54 -27.00
CA ASP A 759 7.00 -3.45 -28.07
C ASP A 759 6.51 -4.81 -27.54
N ASN A 760 6.27 -4.92 -26.22
CA ASN A 760 5.83 -6.15 -25.60
C ASN A 760 4.69 -5.98 -24.58
N MET A 761 4.08 -7.12 -24.23
CA MET A 761 3.28 -7.29 -23.02
C MET A 761 3.72 -8.58 -22.33
N GLU A 762 4.16 -8.48 -21.09
CA GLU A 762 4.50 -9.63 -20.26
C GLU A 762 3.29 -10.04 -19.42
N ILE A 763 2.74 -11.22 -19.74
CA ILE A 763 1.64 -11.85 -19.02
C ILE A 763 2.25 -12.76 -17.95
N THR A 764 1.78 -12.67 -16.70
CA THR A 764 2.27 -13.49 -15.57
C THR A 764 1.10 -14.01 -14.73
N TRP A 765 1.21 -15.20 -14.16
CA TRP A 765 0.21 -15.81 -13.27
C TRP A 765 0.87 -16.71 -12.22
N GLU A 766 0.09 -17.10 -11.20
CA GLU A 766 0.49 -18.05 -10.15
C GLU A 766 0.18 -19.49 -10.60
N PRO A 767 1.09 -20.46 -10.38
CA PRO A 767 0.84 -21.86 -10.71
C PRO A 767 -0.13 -22.51 -9.72
N LEU A 768 -0.95 -23.45 -10.19
CA LEU A 768 -1.84 -24.23 -9.33
C LEU A 768 -1.05 -25.10 -8.34
N LEU A 769 -1.53 -25.17 -7.10
CA LEU A 769 -1.00 -26.04 -6.05
C LEU A 769 -1.16 -27.51 -6.45
N ASP A 770 -0.28 -28.40 -5.95
CA ASP A 770 -0.32 -29.83 -6.32
C ASP A 770 -1.68 -30.50 -6.05
N LEU A 771 -2.41 -30.02 -5.03
CA LEU A 771 -3.76 -30.47 -4.67
C LEU A 771 -4.85 -30.02 -5.66
N GLU A 772 -4.64 -28.92 -6.39
CA GLU A 772 -5.61 -28.30 -7.31
C GLU A 772 -5.49 -28.86 -8.75
N ARG A 773 -4.40 -29.58 -9.07
CA ARG A 773 -4.07 -30.01 -10.45
C ARG A 773 -4.93 -31.15 -10.98
N ASN A 774 -5.49 -31.96 -10.09
CA ASN A 774 -6.36 -33.12 -10.36
C ASN A 774 -5.79 -34.18 -11.34
N GLY A 775 -4.53 -34.10 -11.75
CA GLY A 775 -3.90 -34.96 -12.75
C GLY A 775 -2.47 -34.50 -13.08
N PRO A 776 -1.69 -35.30 -13.83
CA PRO A 776 -0.35 -34.96 -14.28
C PRO A 776 -0.41 -34.16 -15.59
N ASN A 777 0.76 -33.80 -16.14
CA ASN A 777 0.86 -33.09 -17.43
C ASN A 777 0.11 -31.74 -17.44
N LEU A 778 0.05 -31.07 -16.28
CA LEU A 778 -0.55 -29.74 -16.14
C LEU A 778 0.19 -28.71 -16.99
N HIS A 779 -0.58 -27.97 -17.79
CA HIS A 779 -0.18 -26.81 -18.56
C HIS A 779 -1.27 -25.74 -18.45
N TYR A 780 -0.95 -24.53 -18.89
CA TYR A 780 -1.87 -23.41 -18.96
C TYR A 780 -2.12 -23.06 -20.41
N ILE A 781 -3.39 -22.85 -20.75
CA ILE A 781 -3.77 -22.12 -21.96
C ILE A 781 -4.00 -20.67 -21.54
N VAL A 782 -3.20 -19.77 -22.07
CA VAL A 782 -3.32 -18.32 -21.87
C VAL A 782 -3.82 -17.73 -23.16
N TRP A 783 -4.89 -16.94 -23.12
CA TRP A 783 -5.36 -16.18 -24.29
C TRP A 783 -5.17 -14.68 -24.05
N TRP A 784 -4.87 -13.97 -25.13
CA TRP A 784 -4.87 -12.52 -25.17
C TRP A 784 -5.45 -12.03 -26.50
N ARG A 785 -6.14 -10.90 -26.46
CA ARG A 785 -6.50 -10.11 -27.65
C ARG A 785 -6.56 -8.63 -27.28
N ARG A 786 -6.53 -7.76 -28.29
CA ARG A 786 -6.76 -6.33 -28.06
C ARG A 786 -8.15 -6.14 -27.45
N LYS A 787 -8.27 -5.27 -26.45
CA LYS A 787 -9.57 -4.92 -25.88
C LYS A 787 -10.45 -4.27 -26.97
N ASP A 788 -11.74 -4.60 -26.96
CA ASP A 788 -12.76 -4.08 -27.88
C ASP A 788 -12.53 -4.42 -29.38
N ALA A 789 -11.61 -5.33 -29.70
CA ALA A 789 -11.39 -5.81 -31.06
C ALA A 789 -12.25 -7.04 -31.41
N GLU A 790 -12.71 -7.12 -32.65
CA GLU A 790 -13.37 -8.30 -33.24
C GLU A 790 -12.37 -9.39 -33.65
N GLU A 791 -11.10 -9.27 -33.24
CA GLU A 791 -10.03 -10.22 -33.50
C GLU A 791 -10.25 -11.56 -32.75
N GLU A 792 -9.84 -12.65 -33.41
CA GLU A 792 -9.72 -13.97 -32.79
C GLU A 792 -8.71 -13.97 -31.64
N TRP A 793 -8.92 -14.87 -30.66
CA TRP A 793 -8.05 -14.93 -29.49
C TRP A 793 -6.70 -15.59 -29.81
N ASN A 794 -5.63 -14.78 -29.79
CA ASN A 794 -4.27 -15.30 -29.72
C ASN A 794 -4.12 -16.12 -28.44
N ASN A 795 -3.37 -17.22 -28.50
CA ASN A 795 -3.17 -18.08 -27.34
C ASN A 795 -1.82 -18.79 -27.33
N LEU A 796 -1.42 -19.20 -26.13
CA LEU A 796 -0.25 -20.04 -25.87
C LEU A 796 -0.64 -21.18 -24.93
N THR A 797 -0.23 -22.39 -25.28
CA THR A 797 -0.14 -23.52 -24.34
C THR A 797 1.27 -23.59 -23.77
N THR A 798 1.43 -23.53 -22.44
CA THR A 798 2.75 -23.54 -21.77
C THR A 798 2.70 -24.16 -20.37
N VAL A 799 3.82 -24.71 -19.91
CA VAL A 799 4.01 -25.18 -18.52
C VAL A 799 4.63 -24.11 -17.60
N GLY A 800 5.00 -22.95 -18.15
CA GLY A 800 5.57 -21.83 -17.40
C GLY A 800 4.54 -21.03 -16.59
N THR A 801 5.00 -19.95 -15.98
CA THR A 801 4.18 -18.99 -15.19
C THR A 801 4.20 -17.57 -15.77
N ASN A 802 4.85 -17.38 -16.92
CA ASN A 802 4.81 -16.15 -17.70
C ASN A 802 4.88 -16.40 -19.22
N HIS A 803 4.52 -15.38 -19.98
CA HIS A 803 4.73 -15.29 -21.42
C HIS A 803 4.98 -13.82 -21.80
N VAL A 804 5.87 -13.58 -22.77
CA VAL A 804 6.08 -12.26 -23.37
C VAL A 804 5.49 -12.26 -24.77
N VAL A 805 4.39 -11.53 -24.94
CA VAL A 805 3.83 -11.20 -26.26
C VAL A 805 4.72 -10.12 -26.86
N HIS A 806 5.24 -10.35 -28.07
CA HIS A 806 6.11 -9.41 -28.80
C HIS A 806 5.35 -8.72 -29.94
N ASN A 807 5.90 -7.62 -30.45
CA ASN A 807 5.33 -6.78 -31.51
C ASN A 807 3.95 -6.20 -31.15
N THR A 808 3.69 -5.95 -29.87
CA THR A 808 2.44 -5.30 -29.44
C THR A 808 2.44 -3.82 -29.81
N GLU A 809 1.28 -3.27 -30.16
CA GLU A 809 1.07 -1.82 -30.17
C GLU A 809 1.31 -1.19 -28.78
N ILE A 810 1.57 0.11 -28.76
CA ILE A 810 2.11 0.84 -27.60
C ILE A 810 0.99 1.29 -26.66
N TYR A 811 1.07 0.90 -25.39
CA TYR A 811 0.10 1.15 -24.31
C TYR A 811 -1.37 0.84 -24.66
N VAL A 812 -1.58 -0.15 -25.52
CA VAL A 812 -2.92 -0.65 -25.87
C VAL A 812 -3.39 -1.61 -24.76
N PRO A 813 -4.66 -1.52 -24.32
CA PRO A 813 -5.24 -2.50 -23.41
C PRO A 813 -5.52 -3.83 -24.12
N TYR A 814 -5.24 -4.94 -23.45
CA TYR A 814 -5.52 -6.29 -23.90
C TYR A 814 -6.46 -6.98 -22.92
N GLU A 815 -7.46 -7.69 -23.43
CA GLU A 815 -8.20 -8.68 -22.64
C GLU A 815 -7.36 -9.93 -22.50
N LEU A 816 -7.27 -10.44 -21.27
CA LEU A 816 -6.53 -11.64 -20.90
C LEU A 816 -7.46 -12.62 -20.20
N LYS A 817 -7.31 -13.92 -20.51
CA LYS A 817 -7.85 -15.01 -19.69
C LYS A 817 -6.89 -16.19 -19.66
N ILE A 818 -7.01 -17.02 -18.63
CA ILE A 818 -6.20 -18.22 -18.43
C ILE A 818 -7.08 -19.41 -18.03
N GLN A 819 -6.72 -20.60 -18.49
CA GLN A 819 -7.34 -21.87 -18.10
C GLN A 819 -6.23 -22.88 -17.80
N ALA A 820 -6.34 -23.57 -16.68
CA ALA A 820 -5.48 -24.71 -16.38
C ALA A 820 -6.00 -25.95 -17.12
N ARG A 821 -5.10 -26.72 -17.74
CA ARG A 821 -5.43 -27.94 -18.47
C ARG A 821 -4.45 -29.06 -18.13
N ASN A 822 -4.96 -30.27 -18.02
CA ASN A 822 -4.16 -31.48 -17.85
C ASN A 822 -4.61 -32.55 -18.88
N GLU A 823 -4.10 -33.77 -18.77
CA GLU A 823 -4.45 -34.84 -19.72
C GLU A 823 -5.92 -35.30 -19.67
N PHE A 824 -6.64 -35.04 -18.57
CA PHE A 824 -8.04 -35.41 -18.37
C PHE A 824 -9.03 -34.31 -18.82
N GLY A 825 -8.55 -33.09 -19.03
CA GLY A 825 -9.38 -31.98 -19.52
C GLY A 825 -8.90 -30.61 -19.06
N ALA A 826 -9.67 -29.60 -19.43
CA ALA A 826 -9.43 -28.22 -19.02
C ALA A 826 -10.40 -27.79 -17.92
N GLY A 827 -9.89 -27.03 -16.96
CA GLY A 827 -10.66 -26.51 -15.83
C GLY A 827 -11.49 -25.28 -16.18
N PRO A 828 -11.98 -24.53 -15.19
CA PRO A 828 -12.64 -23.25 -15.44
C PRO A 828 -11.69 -22.25 -16.11
N GLU A 829 -12.20 -21.46 -17.05
CA GLU A 829 -11.52 -20.25 -17.52
C GLU A 829 -11.55 -19.17 -16.42
N SER A 830 -10.54 -18.30 -16.40
CA SER A 830 -10.55 -17.13 -15.53
C SER A 830 -11.56 -16.08 -15.99
N ASN A 831 -11.98 -15.23 -15.06
CA ASN A 831 -12.53 -13.92 -15.39
C ASN A 831 -11.56 -13.15 -16.30
N LEU A 832 -12.10 -12.24 -17.12
CA LEU A 832 -11.31 -11.35 -17.96
C LEU A 832 -10.50 -10.38 -17.09
N VAL A 833 -9.21 -10.25 -17.39
CA VAL A 833 -8.31 -9.25 -16.81
C VAL A 833 -7.84 -8.31 -17.92
N ILE A 834 -7.83 -7.00 -17.66
CA ILE A 834 -7.22 -6.04 -18.59
C ILE A 834 -5.74 -5.91 -18.26
N GLY A 835 -4.89 -6.31 -19.20
CA GLY A 835 -3.46 -5.98 -19.21
C GLY A 835 -3.17 -4.78 -20.11
N TYR A 836 -1.99 -4.17 -19.94
CA TYR A 836 -1.50 -3.12 -20.83
C TYR A 836 -0.15 -3.49 -21.42
N SER A 837 0.03 -3.22 -22.71
CA SER A 837 1.32 -3.34 -23.38
C SER A 837 2.28 -2.19 -23.04
N GLY A 838 3.48 -2.25 -23.59
CA GLY A 838 4.58 -1.32 -23.37
C GLY A 838 4.25 0.15 -23.53
N GLU A 839 4.71 0.97 -22.58
CA GLU A 839 4.84 2.41 -22.83
C GLU A 839 6.03 2.71 -23.75
N ASP A 840 5.93 3.74 -24.59
CA ASP A 840 7.05 4.38 -25.29
C ASP A 840 7.12 5.87 -24.92
N LYS A 841 8.04 6.60 -25.55
CA LYS A 841 8.10 8.05 -25.49
C LYS A 841 6.83 8.70 -26.05
N PRO A 842 6.16 9.63 -25.34
CA PRO A 842 5.08 10.42 -25.90
C PRO A 842 5.50 11.13 -27.20
N THR A 843 4.68 11.06 -28.26
CA THR A 843 4.98 11.74 -29.53
C THR A 843 4.82 13.25 -29.41
N ASP A 844 3.71 13.68 -28.84
CA ASP A 844 3.27 15.07 -28.92
C ASP A 844 3.82 15.87 -27.73
N ALA A 845 4.23 17.10 -28.02
CA ALA A 845 4.55 18.08 -27.00
C ALA A 845 3.30 18.91 -26.66
N PRO A 846 3.15 19.41 -25.42
CA PRO A 846 2.10 20.37 -25.07
C PRO A 846 2.18 21.61 -25.99
N THR A 847 1.07 21.94 -26.66
CA THR A 847 1.02 23.04 -27.63
C THR A 847 0.51 24.34 -27.00
N ASP A 848 0.70 25.47 -27.69
CA ASP A 848 0.26 26.80 -27.23
C ASP A 848 0.74 27.14 -25.80
N LEU A 849 1.95 26.68 -25.43
CA LEU A 849 2.58 27.10 -24.19
C LEU A 849 2.73 28.63 -24.24
N ARG A 850 2.18 29.31 -23.24
CA ARG A 850 2.11 30.77 -23.17
C ARG A 850 2.09 31.30 -21.75
N VAL A 851 2.54 32.53 -21.58
CA VAL A 851 2.56 33.25 -20.30
C VAL A 851 1.41 34.26 -20.20
N SER A 852 0.95 34.49 -18.97
CA SER A 852 -0.04 35.51 -18.63
C SER A 852 0.25 36.09 -17.25
N LYS A 853 -0.23 37.32 -16.99
CA LYS A 853 -0.08 38.02 -15.71
C LYS A 853 1.37 37.99 -15.18
N VAL A 854 2.32 38.28 -16.08
CA VAL A 854 3.76 38.35 -15.74
C VAL A 854 3.97 39.46 -14.70
N ASP A 855 4.63 39.07 -13.61
CA ASP A 855 5.01 39.93 -12.49
C ASP A 855 6.56 40.03 -12.44
N SER A 856 7.08 40.62 -11.38
CA SER A 856 8.51 40.64 -11.05
C SER A 856 9.04 39.25 -10.66
N THR A 857 8.32 38.51 -9.81
CA THR A 857 8.79 37.22 -9.26
C THR A 857 8.00 35.98 -9.67
N LYS A 858 6.92 36.15 -10.45
CA LYS A 858 5.99 35.06 -10.80
C LYS A 858 5.32 35.25 -12.16
N VAL A 859 4.81 34.16 -12.72
CA VAL A 859 4.00 34.16 -13.95
C VAL A 859 2.98 33.02 -13.92
N ILE A 860 1.80 33.24 -14.50
CA ILE A 860 0.82 32.18 -14.74
C ILE A 860 1.01 31.67 -16.17
N ILE A 861 1.31 30.39 -16.29
CA ILE A 861 1.46 29.69 -17.57
C ILE A 861 0.15 29.00 -17.95
N HIS A 862 -0.12 28.94 -19.25
CA HIS A 862 -1.20 28.16 -19.86
C HIS A 862 -0.61 27.36 -21.02
N TRP A 863 -1.21 26.21 -21.29
CA TRP A 863 -0.92 25.38 -22.45
C TRP A 863 -2.21 24.73 -22.92
N ASN A 864 -2.21 24.15 -24.11
CA ASN A 864 -3.25 23.24 -24.54
C ASN A 864 -2.84 21.82 -24.13
N PRO A 865 -3.77 20.96 -23.68
CA PRO A 865 -3.45 19.58 -23.34
C PRO A 865 -3.02 18.81 -24.59
N VAL A 866 -2.22 17.76 -24.41
CA VAL A 866 -1.98 16.77 -25.48
C VAL A 866 -3.19 15.85 -25.62
N ASP A 867 -3.32 15.18 -26.77
CA ASP A 867 -4.20 14.01 -26.85
C ASP A 867 -3.63 12.90 -25.93
N LEU A 868 -4.48 12.25 -25.14
CA LEU A 868 -4.08 11.14 -24.28
C LEU A 868 -3.54 9.96 -25.10
N ASN A 869 -3.98 9.77 -26.35
CA ASN A 869 -3.41 8.76 -27.24
C ASN A 869 -1.93 9.02 -27.57
N SER A 870 -1.53 10.29 -27.69
CA SER A 870 -0.13 10.69 -27.97
C SER A 870 0.82 10.44 -26.80
N VAL A 871 0.29 10.18 -25.59
CA VAL A 871 1.08 9.95 -24.38
C VAL A 871 1.78 8.59 -24.39
N GLN A 872 1.28 7.63 -25.19
CA GLN A 872 1.92 6.32 -25.39
C GLN A 872 2.30 5.61 -24.08
N GLY A 873 1.47 5.78 -23.05
CA GLY A 873 1.68 5.34 -21.67
C GLY A 873 0.62 5.93 -20.75
N GLU A 874 0.66 5.60 -19.46
CA GLU A 874 -0.24 6.21 -18.48
C GLU A 874 0.13 7.69 -18.28
N PHE A 875 -0.81 8.62 -18.50
CA PHE A 875 -0.56 10.05 -18.26
C PHE A 875 -0.17 10.32 -16.81
N LYS A 876 1.07 10.77 -16.60
CA LYS A 876 1.62 11.01 -15.25
C LYS A 876 1.55 12.49 -14.87
N GLU A 877 2.08 13.37 -15.70
CA GLU A 877 2.13 14.82 -15.45
C GLU A 877 2.62 15.61 -16.68
N TYR A 878 2.44 16.94 -16.65
CA TYR A 878 3.20 17.86 -17.48
C TYR A 878 4.43 18.37 -16.71
N ARG A 879 5.63 18.29 -17.28
CA ARG A 879 6.86 18.86 -16.69
C ARG A 879 7.28 20.11 -17.45
N LEU A 880 7.34 21.24 -16.75
CA LEU A 880 7.90 22.47 -17.29
C LEU A 880 9.39 22.57 -16.94
N TYR A 881 10.22 22.68 -17.98
CA TYR A 881 11.64 23.04 -17.87
C TYR A 881 11.81 24.54 -18.11
N TYR A 882 12.45 25.25 -17.18
CA TYR A 882 12.65 26.70 -17.29
C TYR A 882 14.01 27.17 -16.76
N TRP A 883 14.60 28.16 -17.39
CA TRP A 883 15.90 28.74 -17.03
C TRP A 883 15.93 30.24 -17.27
N ARG A 884 16.80 30.93 -16.53
CA ARG A 884 17.12 32.34 -16.75
C ARG A 884 18.12 32.40 -17.91
N GLU A 885 17.77 33.08 -18.99
CA GLU A 885 18.60 33.19 -20.20
C GLU A 885 19.55 34.38 -20.11
N SER A 886 19.06 35.52 -19.61
CA SER A 886 19.84 36.72 -19.31
C SER A 886 19.11 37.59 -18.28
N SER A 887 19.81 38.52 -17.63
CA SER A 887 19.16 39.68 -17.01
C SER A 887 19.04 40.82 -18.03
N GLN A 888 18.07 41.71 -17.81
CA GLN A 888 18.01 43.02 -18.47
C GLN A 888 18.89 44.07 -17.76
N VAL A 889 19.43 43.75 -16.57
CA VAL A 889 20.45 44.57 -15.89
C VAL A 889 21.77 44.52 -16.68
N PRO A 890 22.30 45.67 -17.16
CA PRO A 890 23.56 45.69 -17.92
C PRO A 890 24.73 45.10 -17.13
N GLY A 891 25.45 44.15 -17.74
CA GLY A 891 26.63 43.52 -17.15
C GLY A 891 26.35 42.41 -16.12
N LEU A 892 25.09 42.09 -15.79
CA LEU A 892 24.77 41.01 -14.85
C LEU A 892 24.78 39.63 -15.54
N VAL A 893 25.85 38.87 -15.32
CA VAL A 893 25.96 37.46 -15.75
C VAL A 893 25.02 36.59 -14.91
N VAL A 894 24.30 35.66 -15.55
CA VAL A 894 23.31 34.79 -14.89
C VAL A 894 23.58 33.31 -15.18
N SER A 895 23.29 32.45 -14.20
CA SER A 895 23.29 30.99 -14.41
C SER A 895 22.10 30.56 -15.28
N LYS A 896 22.38 29.71 -16.28
CA LYS A 896 21.38 29.10 -17.17
C LYS A 896 20.92 27.70 -16.70
N GLU A 897 21.03 27.43 -15.40
CA GLU A 897 20.55 26.20 -14.76
C GLU A 897 19.07 25.96 -15.08
N LYS A 898 18.75 24.80 -15.67
CA LYS A 898 17.36 24.40 -15.97
C LYS A 898 16.70 23.86 -14.70
N LYS A 899 15.72 24.61 -14.18
CA LYS A 899 14.77 24.18 -13.16
C LYS A 899 13.64 23.37 -13.79
N VAL A 900 13.01 22.49 -13.01
CA VAL A 900 11.88 21.64 -13.43
C VAL A 900 10.71 21.83 -12.46
N LYS A 901 9.47 21.86 -12.97
CA LYS A 901 8.25 21.85 -12.14
C LYS A 901 7.16 20.97 -12.78
N GLY A 902 6.64 20.02 -12.00
CA GLY A 902 5.55 19.14 -12.40
C GLY A 902 4.16 19.74 -12.20
N PHE A 903 3.21 19.36 -13.06
CA PHE A 903 1.81 19.80 -13.03
C PHE A 903 0.87 18.64 -13.40
N TYR A 904 0.04 18.19 -12.46
CA TYR A 904 -1.03 17.23 -12.72
C TYR A 904 -2.33 17.97 -13.10
N SER A 905 -2.81 17.83 -14.34
CA SER A 905 -4.09 18.36 -14.79
C SER A 905 -4.55 17.70 -16.08
N THR A 906 -5.67 17.00 -16.05
CA THR A 906 -6.40 16.50 -17.23
C THR A 906 -7.48 17.48 -17.74
N THR A 907 -7.50 18.71 -17.23
CA THR A 907 -8.50 19.73 -17.62
C THR A 907 -8.27 20.24 -19.05
N ALA A 908 -9.35 20.63 -19.74
CA ALA A 908 -9.31 21.09 -21.14
C ALA A 908 -8.58 22.44 -21.37
N LYS A 909 -8.24 23.18 -20.31
CA LYS A 909 -7.46 24.44 -20.35
C LYS A 909 -6.48 24.45 -19.18
N PRO A 910 -5.43 23.60 -19.21
CA PRO A 910 -4.50 23.45 -18.11
C PRO A 910 -3.69 24.73 -17.90
N SER A 911 -3.45 25.06 -16.64
CA SER A 911 -2.67 26.23 -16.25
C SER A 911 -1.93 25.98 -14.95
N GLY A 912 -0.88 26.77 -14.71
CA GLY A 912 0.01 26.63 -13.57
C GLY A 912 0.67 27.94 -13.20
N MET A 913 1.26 28.01 -12.00
CA MET A 913 2.01 29.18 -11.55
C MET A 913 3.49 28.82 -11.36
N LEU A 914 4.35 29.57 -12.04
CA LEU A 914 5.74 29.71 -11.65
C LEU A 914 5.85 30.85 -10.63
N SER A 915 6.53 30.55 -9.53
CA SER A 915 6.99 31.46 -8.49
C SER A 915 8.51 31.54 -8.56
N ASP A 916 9.11 32.36 -7.68
CA ASP A 916 10.55 32.32 -7.38
C ASP A 916 11.47 32.58 -8.58
N LEU A 917 10.97 33.42 -9.48
CA LEU A 917 11.71 33.99 -10.59
C LEU A 917 12.45 35.25 -10.14
N ALA A 918 13.67 35.41 -10.64
CA ALA A 918 14.39 36.68 -10.53
C ALA A 918 13.70 37.80 -11.36
N PRO A 919 13.50 39.00 -10.81
CA PRO A 919 12.98 40.16 -11.55
C PRO A 919 13.89 40.64 -12.69
N TYR A 920 13.34 41.50 -13.54
CA TYR A 920 13.99 42.16 -14.68
C TYR A 920 14.93 41.23 -15.48
N SER A 921 14.40 40.05 -15.83
CA SER A 921 15.19 38.96 -16.40
C SER A 921 14.44 38.22 -17.48
N ASN A 922 15.16 37.86 -18.53
CA ASN A 922 14.64 37.03 -19.61
C ASN A 922 14.72 35.58 -19.19
N TYR A 923 13.57 34.93 -19.10
CA TYR A 923 13.46 33.49 -18.91
C TYR A 923 13.08 32.83 -20.24
N LYS A 924 13.54 31.60 -20.42
CA LYS A 924 12.99 30.66 -21.39
C LYS A 924 12.39 29.47 -20.66
N MET A 925 11.31 28.93 -21.22
CA MET A 925 10.70 27.69 -20.77
C MET A 925 10.23 26.84 -21.95
N PHE A 926 10.21 25.52 -21.75
CA PHE A 926 9.42 24.60 -22.57
C PHE A 926 8.72 23.60 -21.64
N MET A 927 7.72 22.91 -22.17
CA MET A 927 7.01 21.85 -21.47
C MET A 927 7.17 20.52 -22.19
N VAL A 928 7.12 19.43 -21.43
CA VAL A 928 6.92 18.07 -21.92
C VAL A 928 5.72 17.45 -21.22
N VAL A 929 5.06 16.49 -21.84
CA VAL A 929 4.20 15.54 -21.12
C VAL A 929 5.05 14.32 -20.71
N ALA A 930 4.74 13.72 -19.56
CA ALA A 930 5.40 12.53 -19.06
C ALA A 930 4.39 11.41 -18.80
N ASN A 931 4.79 10.18 -19.15
CA ASN A 931 4.13 8.95 -18.70
C ASN A 931 4.92 8.30 -17.56
N ASN A 932 4.69 7.03 -17.21
CA ASN A 932 5.41 6.43 -16.08
C ASN A 932 6.91 6.28 -16.32
N ARG A 933 7.36 6.17 -17.57
CA ARG A 933 8.76 5.87 -17.94
C ARG A 933 9.47 6.97 -18.73
N PHE A 934 8.75 7.80 -19.48
CA PHE A 934 9.32 8.68 -20.51
C PHE A 934 8.75 10.10 -20.48
N GLU A 935 9.43 11.02 -21.16
CA GLU A 935 9.01 12.42 -21.41
C GLU A 935 8.91 12.67 -22.91
N SER A 936 8.01 13.56 -23.35
CA SER A 936 7.80 13.92 -24.77
C SER A 936 9.00 14.62 -25.42
N GLN A 937 8.84 15.03 -26.69
CA GLN A 937 9.67 16.13 -27.19
C GLN A 937 9.32 17.45 -26.48
N PRO A 938 10.27 18.40 -26.34
CA PRO A 938 9.98 19.76 -25.88
C PRO A 938 8.91 20.48 -26.71
N SER A 939 8.06 21.25 -26.04
CA SER A 939 7.18 22.25 -26.68
C SER A 939 7.98 23.34 -27.40
N ASN A 940 7.27 24.22 -28.11
CA ASN A 940 7.82 25.52 -28.46
C ASN A 940 8.42 26.19 -27.22
N THR A 941 9.65 26.73 -27.34
CA THR A 941 10.30 27.43 -26.23
C THR A 941 9.74 28.84 -26.12
N VAL A 942 9.07 29.14 -25.01
CA VAL A 942 8.52 30.46 -24.70
C VAL A 942 9.58 31.28 -24.00
N ALA A 943 9.89 32.45 -24.57
CA ALA A 943 10.65 33.50 -23.89
C ALA A 943 9.70 34.50 -23.23
N PHE A 944 10.03 34.97 -22.04
CA PHE A 944 9.32 36.06 -21.37
C PHE A 944 10.27 36.84 -20.45
N THR A 945 9.99 38.13 -20.25
CA THR A 945 10.76 39.00 -19.36
C THR A 945 9.97 39.26 -18.09
N THR A 946 10.53 38.91 -16.92
CA THR A 946 9.95 39.34 -15.64
C THR A 946 10.02 40.86 -15.50
N LYS A 947 9.01 41.45 -14.85
CA LYS A 947 8.99 42.91 -14.63
C LYS A 947 10.12 43.35 -13.71
N GLU A 948 10.39 44.65 -13.71
CA GLU A 948 11.17 45.26 -12.63
C GLU A 948 10.51 44.98 -11.28
N GLY A 949 11.32 44.51 -10.34
CA GLY A 949 10.95 44.26 -8.95
C GLY A 949 11.66 45.23 -8.02
N VAL A 950 11.52 45.01 -6.71
CA VAL A 950 12.30 45.77 -5.72
C VAL A 950 13.78 45.37 -5.84
N PRO A 951 14.72 46.30 -6.02
CA PRO A 951 16.16 46.01 -5.97
C PRO A 951 16.56 45.30 -4.68
N ASP A 952 17.49 44.35 -4.78
CA ASP A 952 18.13 43.77 -3.59
C ASP A 952 18.78 44.88 -2.72
N ALA A 953 19.12 44.54 -1.48
CA ALA A 953 19.86 45.47 -0.61
C ALA A 953 21.22 45.89 -1.26
N PRO A 954 21.59 47.19 -1.23
CA PRO A 954 22.89 47.65 -1.71
C PRO A 954 24.03 46.90 -1.00
N ARG A 955 24.93 46.29 -1.78
CA ARG A 955 25.97 45.43 -1.21
C ARG A 955 27.04 46.25 -0.50
N PHE A 956 27.71 45.60 0.44
CA PHE A 956 28.89 46.14 1.12
C PHE A 956 28.71 47.50 1.82
N PHE A 957 27.49 47.93 2.16
CA PHE A 957 27.27 49.16 2.92
C PHE A 957 28.16 49.21 4.17
N LYS A 958 28.96 50.26 4.32
CA LYS A 958 29.78 50.55 5.51
C LYS A 958 29.58 51.98 5.98
N ILE A 959 29.74 52.18 7.29
CA ILE A 959 29.79 53.49 7.92
C ILE A 959 31.19 53.69 8.51
N ASN A 960 31.99 54.54 7.89
CA ASN A 960 33.35 54.86 8.31
C ASN A 960 33.32 56.22 9.02
N ARG A 961 33.44 56.25 10.35
CA ARG A 961 33.51 57.52 11.11
C ARG A 961 34.84 58.22 10.78
N ARG A 962 34.76 59.43 10.22
CA ARG A 962 35.92 60.25 9.80
C ARG A 962 36.35 61.26 10.88
N SER A 963 35.39 61.76 11.67
CA SER A 963 35.63 62.66 12.81
C SER A 963 34.52 62.49 13.86
N LEU A 964 34.48 63.34 14.89
CA LEU A 964 33.36 63.34 15.84
C LEU A 964 32.02 63.60 15.12
N ASP A 965 32.00 64.53 14.17
CA ASP A 965 30.78 65.04 13.53
C ASP A 965 30.54 64.49 12.11
N MET A 966 31.51 63.77 11.53
CA MET A 966 31.44 63.26 10.16
C MET A 966 31.46 61.74 10.08
N ILE A 967 30.42 61.17 9.46
CA ILE A 967 30.37 59.77 9.00
C ILE A 967 30.44 59.72 7.46
N HIS A 968 31.28 58.84 6.94
CA HIS A 968 31.38 58.56 5.50
C HIS A 968 30.70 57.22 5.20
N LEU A 969 29.98 57.15 4.08
CA LEU A 969 29.10 56.04 3.73
C LEU A 969 29.47 55.52 2.34
N GLU A 970 29.88 54.26 2.25
CA GLU A 970 30.19 53.57 0.98
C GLU A 970 29.25 52.38 0.79
N TRP A 971 28.90 52.06 -0.46
CA TRP A 971 28.24 50.81 -0.83
C TRP A 971 28.45 50.50 -2.32
N ALA A 972 28.25 49.24 -2.69
CA ALA A 972 28.20 48.78 -4.07
C ALA A 972 26.74 48.59 -4.53
N LYS A 973 26.56 48.47 -5.85
CA LYS A 973 25.27 48.09 -6.45
C LYS A 973 24.81 46.72 -5.87
N PRO A 974 23.49 46.47 -5.73
CA PRO A 974 22.96 45.19 -5.24
C PRO A 974 23.44 43.98 -6.06
N LEU A 975 23.32 42.75 -5.54
CA LEU A 975 23.71 41.55 -6.30
C LEU A 975 22.76 41.32 -7.47
N GLU A 976 21.45 41.32 -7.20
CA GLU A 976 20.43 41.44 -8.23
C GLU A 976 19.74 42.81 -8.10
N PRO A 977 20.09 43.79 -8.97
CA PRO A 977 19.42 45.09 -8.99
C PRO A 977 17.92 45.03 -9.31
N ASN A 978 17.40 43.89 -9.78
CA ASN A 978 15.98 43.60 -10.05
C ASN A 978 15.24 44.62 -10.95
N GLY A 979 15.97 45.54 -11.58
CA GLY A 979 15.47 46.68 -12.34
C GLY A 979 16.59 47.70 -12.57
N ILE A 980 16.22 48.90 -13.04
CA ILE A 980 17.15 50.03 -13.23
C ILE A 980 17.27 50.82 -11.92
N LEU A 981 18.50 50.93 -11.41
CA LEU A 981 18.80 51.64 -10.16
C LEU A 981 18.72 53.16 -10.34
N THR A 982 17.56 53.76 -10.04
CA THR A 982 17.34 55.21 -10.15
C THR A 982 18.04 56.05 -9.06
N GLY A 983 18.37 55.44 -7.91
CA GLY A 983 19.00 56.14 -6.79
C GLY A 983 19.03 55.31 -5.51
N TYR A 984 19.57 55.91 -4.45
CA TYR A 984 19.61 55.35 -3.10
C TYR A 984 18.98 56.34 -2.12
N GLN A 985 18.13 55.85 -1.22
CA GLN A 985 17.56 56.68 -0.15
C GLN A 985 18.23 56.34 1.17
N LEU A 986 18.98 57.31 1.71
CA LEU A 986 19.57 57.23 3.03
C LEU A 986 18.55 57.70 4.08
N LYS A 987 18.51 56.99 5.21
CA LYS A 987 17.72 57.34 6.39
C LYS A 987 18.62 57.25 7.61
N TYR A 988 18.60 58.27 8.47
CA TYR A 988 19.31 58.27 9.74
C TYR A 988 18.45 58.90 10.83
N GLN A 989 18.82 58.68 12.09
CA GLN A 989 18.06 59.12 13.26
C GLN A 989 19.02 59.63 14.33
N THR A 990 18.68 60.77 14.93
CA THR A 990 19.45 61.41 16.00
C THR A 990 18.50 61.75 17.15
N GLY A 991 18.51 60.95 18.20
CA GLY A 991 17.49 60.98 19.24
C GLY A 991 16.12 60.54 18.69
N GLU A 992 15.07 61.29 19.00
CA GLU A 992 13.70 60.98 18.59
C GLU A 992 13.37 61.41 17.15
N LEU A 993 14.23 62.22 16.50
CA LEU A 993 14.00 62.75 15.15
C LEU A 993 14.67 61.92 14.05
N ILE A 994 13.87 61.59 13.04
CA ILE A 994 14.24 60.79 11.87
C ILE A 994 14.39 61.70 10.64
N LEU A 995 15.52 61.58 9.93
CA LEU A 995 15.85 62.37 8.75
C LEU A 995 16.09 61.46 7.53
N PHE A 996 15.79 61.99 6.34
CA PHE A 996 15.89 61.29 5.06
C PHE A 996 16.69 62.13 4.06
N VAL A 997 17.58 61.49 3.30
CA VAL A 997 18.35 62.11 2.20
C VAL A 997 18.25 61.20 0.98
N LYS A 998 17.77 61.74 -0.15
CA LYS A 998 17.68 60.99 -1.41
C LYS A 998 18.88 61.32 -2.30
N LEU A 999 19.63 60.31 -2.71
CA LEU A 999 20.79 60.41 -3.59
C LEU A 999 20.42 59.80 -4.94
N MET A 1000 20.49 60.58 -6.01
CA MET A 1000 20.23 60.11 -7.37
C MET A 1000 21.42 59.30 -7.89
N CYS A 1001 21.17 58.25 -8.67
CA CYS A 1001 22.24 57.68 -9.48
C CYS A 1001 22.44 58.56 -10.71
N ASN A 1002 23.61 59.19 -10.84
CA ASN A 1002 24.07 59.58 -12.16
C ASN A 1002 24.36 58.29 -12.95
N MET A 1003 24.01 58.28 -14.24
CA MET A 1003 24.11 57.11 -15.12
C MET A 1003 25.57 56.77 -15.45
#